data_AF-A0A453LT80-F1
#
_entry.id   AF-A0A453LT80-F1
#
_cell.length_a   1.000
_cell.length_b   1.000
_cell.length_c   1.000
_cell.angle_alpha   90.00
_cell.angle_beta   90.00
_cell.angle_gamma   90.00
#
_symmetry.space_group_name_H-M   'P 1'
#
loop_
_entity.id
_entity.type
_entity.pdbx_description
1 polymer ?
#
loop_
_entity_poly.entity_id
_entity_poly.type
_entity_poly.pdbx_seq_one_letter_code
_entity_poly.pdbx_strand_id
1 'polypeptide(L)'
;AELDARRAEVLANAVRLIQRRIRTHLMRKEFVSLKKASIQTQKFWRARLARKLFEHMRRVAAAITIQKHTRTHSAWKAYLQIYRSSITIQTGLRAMAARKEHRFRRETKATIIIQTRWRQHKAYVAYKLQKRASLILQCSWRGRVARKELRKLKMEARDNGALKEAKDKLEKRVEELTWRLDVEKHLRVDLEVAKGQEITKLQSALQEMQEKLEQAHAAIINEKEAAKLAIEQAPPKIVEVPVVDNAKVELLTSQNEELETELGTFRTKAEDLEKKLFEIQKQSDELSREAQERDSKINELQEMIARLETNLSNMESENHVLRQQSLLASADDDNKTKQIESLESKIAILESENQVLCSNPAPAVQAVVNPEVIQPSVMKNSHQVLENGHQLGEPKMVSEEVVVPPIKNLSKQQSLTDRQQENHDILIKSLAEDRRYDNRRPAAACIVYKSLLHWHSFEAEKTNIFDRIIHTIRSSVENAESSGELAYWLSTTSTLLYLLQNTLKASSSSTKVPNRSRTATGNLFNRMVQNARSSSSGLGISNGYSGMVGRADTTSMIEAKYPAVRFKQQLTAYVEKIYGTMRDSLKREISAILTLCIQAPRAGRVRASRGSLKSIHSSALSRQASSVHWQNIVKCLNHTLETMNNNYVPPMIIRKTFSQVFAFMNVQLFNSLLLRRECCSFSNGEFLKAGLQELEQWCSRTTEEYAGTSWDELQHIRQAVGFLVLHQKSHKTLEEITDELCPVLSISQIYRIGTMFWDDKYGAQGLSQEVSESPC
;
A
#
# COMPACT_ATOMS: atom_id res chain seq x y z
N ALA A 1 60.49 -90.26 -92.49
CA ALA A 1 59.02 -90.19 -92.43
C ALA A 1 58.52 -89.94 -90.99
N GLU A 2 58.23 -90.97 -90.19
CA GLU A 2 57.58 -90.80 -88.88
C GLU A 2 58.43 -90.00 -87.86
N LEU A 3 59.74 -90.25 -87.79
CA LEU A 3 60.67 -89.47 -86.97
C LEU A 3 60.69 -87.99 -87.34
N ASP A 4 60.51 -87.68 -88.63
CA ASP A 4 60.53 -86.31 -89.15
C ASP A 4 59.19 -85.59 -88.91
N ALA A 5 58.08 -86.33 -88.92
CA ALA A 5 56.79 -85.85 -88.44
C ALA A 5 56.84 -85.49 -86.94
N ARG A 6 57.43 -86.35 -86.09
CA ARG A 6 57.63 -86.03 -84.66
C ARG A 6 58.57 -84.83 -84.46
N ARG A 7 59.66 -84.71 -85.24
CA ARG A 7 60.54 -83.52 -85.22
C ARG A 7 59.78 -82.25 -85.59
N ALA A 8 58.98 -82.29 -86.65
CA ALA A 8 58.15 -81.17 -87.08
C ALA A 8 57.09 -80.79 -86.04
N GLU A 9 56.47 -81.76 -85.36
CA GLU A 9 55.51 -81.52 -84.28
C GLU A 9 56.17 -80.85 -83.07
N VAL A 10 57.31 -81.36 -82.61
CA VAL A 10 58.06 -80.76 -81.49
C VAL A 10 58.50 -79.34 -81.80
N LEU A 11 58.99 -79.08 -83.03
CA LEU A 11 59.32 -77.73 -83.49
C LEU A 11 58.08 -76.82 -83.56
N ALA A 12 56.97 -77.30 -84.11
CA ALA A 12 55.72 -76.54 -84.17
C ALA A 12 55.18 -76.20 -82.77
N ASN A 13 55.27 -77.12 -81.81
CA ASN A 13 54.85 -76.90 -80.42
C ASN A 13 55.80 -75.94 -79.68
N ALA A 14 57.12 -76.01 -79.92
CA ALA A 14 58.07 -75.03 -79.41
C ALA A 14 57.80 -73.62 -79.98
N VAL A 15 57.57 -73.51 -81.30
CA VAL A 15 57.21 -72.23 -81.96
C VAL A 15 55.88 -71.68 -81.41
N ARG A 16 54.85 -72.51 -81.26
CA ARG A 16 53.57 -72.12 -80.62
C ARG A 16 53.77 -71.59 -79.20
N LEU A 17 54.63 -72.24 -78.40
CA LEU A 17 54.93 -71.81 -77.03
C LEU A 17 55.67 -70.46 -76.99
N ILE A 18 56.67 -70.27 -77.86
CA ILE A 18 57.42 -69.01 -78.01
C ILE A 18 56.47 -67.89 -78.47
N GLN A 19 55.68 -68.11 -79.51
CA GLN A 19 54.69 -67.15 -80.01
C GLN A 19 53.66 -66.77 -78.94
N ARG A 20 53.14 -67.76 -78.18
CA ARG A 20 52.23 -67.51 -77.05
C ARG A 20 52.89 -66.62 -76.00
N ARG A 21 54.14 -66.92 -75.60
CA ARG A 21 54.86 -66.17 -74.56
C ARG A 21 55.21 -64.74 -75.01
N ILE A 22 55.57 -64.54 -76.27
CA ILE A 22 55.79 -63.20 -76.86
C ILE A 22 54.48 -62.41 -76.90
N ARG A 23 53.39 -62.99 -77.42
CA ARG A 23 52.06 -62.32 -77.45
C ARG A 23 51.58 -61.94 -76.04
N THR A 24 51.74 -62.83 -75.05
CA THR A 24 51.43 -62.53 -73.64
C THR A 24 52.31 -61.41 -73.07
N HIS A 25 53.60 -61.36 -73.42
CA HIS A 25 54.50 -60.29 -72.97
C HIS A 25 54.10 -58.92 -73.57
N LEU A 26 53.81 -58.84 -74.86
CA LEU A 26 53.39 -57.61 -75.54
C LEU A 26 52.08 -57.07 -74.97
N MET A 27 51.04 -57.91 -74.90
CA MET A 27 49.75 -57.56 -74.31
C MET A 27 49.89 -57.10 -72.84
N ARG A 28 50.77 -57.73 -72.05
CA ARG A 28 51.05 -57.30 -70.66
C ARG A 28 51.80 -55.96 -70.60
N LYS A 29 52.72 -55.69 -71.53
CA LYS A 29 53.45 -54.41 -71.64
C LYS A 29 52.48 -53.26 -71.97
N GLU A 30 51.60 -53.48 -72.95
CA GLU A 30 50.55 -52.53 -73.35
C GLU A 30 49.56 -52.26 -72.22
N PHE A 31 49.01 -53.31 -71.61
CA PHE A 31 48.10 -53.19 -70.46
C PHE A 31 48.74 -52.43 -69.28
N VAL A 32 50.01 -52.70 -68.96
CA VAL A 32 50.73 -51.97 -67.90
C VAL A 32 50.95 -50.50 -68.29
N SER A 33 51.21 -50.19 -69.56
CA SER A 33 51.30 -48.82 -70.06
C SER A 33 49.97 -48.07 -69.92
N LEU A 34 48.87 -48.66 -70.42
CA LEU A 34 47.52 -48.11 -70.34
C LEU A 34 47.06 -47.93 -68.89
N LYS A 35 47.37 -48.90 -68.01
CA LYS A 35 47.10 -48.78 -66.56
C LYS A 35 47.87 -47.64 -65.91
N LYS A 36 49.16 -47.44 -66.25
CA LYS A 36 49.96 -46.30 -65.76
C LYS A 36 49.38 -44.96 -66.23
N ALA A 37 49.05 -44.84 -67.52
CA ALA A 37 48.43 -43.64 -68.08
C ALA A 37 47.08 -43.32 -67.43
N SER A 38 46.21 -44.32 -67.28
CA SER A 38 44.91 -44.18 -66.60
C SER A 38 45.06 -43.75 -65.14
N ILE A 39 45.99 -44.34 -64.37
CA ILE A 39 46.28 -43.94 -62.99
C ILE A 39 46.77 -42.49 -62.91
N GLN A 40 47.66 -42.06 -63.81
CA GLN A 40 48.17 -40.68 -63.83
C GLN A 40 47.06 -39.67 -64.17
N THR A 41 46.20 -39.98 -65.15
CA THR A 41 45.03 -39.17 -65.50
C THR A 41 44.05 -39.08 -64.33
N GLN A 42 43.72 -40.20 -63.68
CA GLN A 42 42.87 -40.20 -62.48
C GLN A 42 43.49 -39.41 -61.33
N LYS A 43 44.81 -39.51 -61.10
CA LYS A 43 45.55 -38.74 -60.09
C LYS A 43 45.43 -37.24 -60.34
N PHE A 44 45.61 -36.80 -61.59
CA PHE A 44 45.46 -35.40 -61.97
C PHE A 44 44.02 -34.89 -61.72
N TRP A 45 43.00 -35.63 -62.14
CA TRP A 45 41.61 -35.24 -61.94
C TRP A 45 41.21 -35.21 -60.45
N ARG A 46 41.57 -36.22 -59.66
CA ARG A 46 41.37 -36.22 -58.19
C ARG A 46 42.05 -35.01 -57.54
N ALA A 47 43.29 -34.72 -57.91
CA ALA A 47 44.03 -33.56 -57.39
C ALA A 47 43.44 -32.20 -57.85
N ARG A 48 42.83 -32.11 -59.04
CA ARG A 48 42.15 -30.88 -59.49
C ARG A 48 40.80 -30.68 -58.82
N LEU A 49 40.04 -31.74 -58.56
CA LEU A 49 38.80 -31.70 -57.79
C LEU A 49 39.07 -31.28 -56.34
N ALA A 50 40.06 -31.89 -55.67
CA ALA A 50 40.45 -31.56 -54.31
C ALA A 50 40.87 -30.08 -54.16
N ARG A 51 41.64 -29.54 -55.12
CA ARG A 51 42.03 -28.11 -55.12
C ARG A 51 40.83 -27.17 -55.29
N LYS A 52 39.90 -27.45 -56.21
CA LYS A 52 38.66 -26.67 -56.35
C LYS A 52 37.84 -26.67 -55.05
N LEU A 53 37.70 -27.83 -54.40
CA LEU A 53 36.96 -27.96 -53.14
C LEU A 53 37.66 -27.21 -51.99
N PHE A 54 38.99 -27.32 -51.87
CA PHE A 54 39.77 -26.57 -50.89
C PHE A 54 39.67 -25.05 -51.10
N GLU A 55 39.77 -24.57 -52.34
CA GLU A 55 39.57 -23.15 -52.62
C GLU A 55 38.16 -22.67 -52.23
N HIS A 56 37.12 -23.47 -52.49
CA HIS A 56 35.75 -23.15 -52.10
C HIS A 56 35.64 -23.04 -50.56
N MET A 57 36.15 -24.03 -49.82
CA MET A 57 36.18 -23.98 -48.36
C MET A 57 36.97 -22.76 -47.84
N ARG A 58 38.09 -22.40 -48.47
CA ARG A 58 38.88 -21.21 -48.10
C ARG A 58 38.13 -19.90 -48.37
N ARG A 59 37.42 -19.78 -49.50
CA ARG A 59 36.54 -18.62 -49.81
C ARG A 59 35.40 -18.50 -48.80
N VAL A 60 34.73 -19.62 -48.47
CA VAL A 60 33.66 -19.67 -47.47
C VAL A 60 34.17 -19.29 -46.07
N ALA A 61 35.31 -19.83 -45.63
CA ALA A 61 35.92 -19.49 -44.34
C ALA A 61 36.29 -17.99 -44.26
N ALA A 62 36.87 -17.42 -45.32
CA ALA A 62 37.16 -15.98 -45.38
C ALA A 62 35.88 -15.13 -45.32
N ALA A 63 34.83 -15.53 -46.07
CA ALA A 63 33.54 -14.85 -46.05
C ALA A 63 32.88 -14.91 -44.66
N ILE A 64 32.92 -16.06 -43.98
CA ILE A 64 32.41 -16.22 -42.60
C ILE A 64 33.17 -15.31 -41.63
N THR A 65 34.49 -15.22 -41.73
CA THR A 65 35.30 -14.31 -40.89
C THR A 65 34.94 -12.84 -41.14
N ILE A 66 34.80 -12.41 -42.39
CA ILE A 66 34.38 -11.04 -42.74
C ILE A 66 32.96 -10.76 -42.20
N GLN A 67 32.01 -11.69 -42.40
CA GLN A 67 30.64 -11.58 -41.87
C GLN A 67 30.60 -11.56 -40.34
N LYS A 68 31.48 -12.30 -39.65
CA LYS A 68 31.63 -12.23 -38.19
C LYS A 68 32.01 -10.82 -37.77
N HIS A 69 33.10 -10.26 -38.32
CA HIS A 69 33.58 -8.94 -37.94
C HIS A 69 32.58 -7.81 -38.26
N THR A 70 31.90 -7.85 -39.40
CA THR A 70 30.88 -6.83 -39.75
C THR A 70 29.64 -6.94 -38.85
N ARG A 71 29.16 -8.15 -38.54
CA ARG A 71 28.07 -8.36 -37.57
C ARG A 71 28.46 -7.86 -36.17
N THR A 72 29.66 -8.18 -35.69
CA THR A 72 30.18 -7.69 -34.40
C THR A 72 30.27 -6.16 -34.37
N HIS A 73 30.80 -5.52 -35.42
CA HIS A 73 30.89 -4.06 -35.49
C HIS A 73 29.50 -3.40 -35.51
N SER A 74 28.55 -3.95 -36.27
CA SER A 74 27.17 -3.46 -36.31
C SER A 74 26.48 -3.56 -34.95
N ALA A 75 26.64 -4.69 -34.25
CA ALA A 75 26.11 -4.90 -32.91
C ALA A 75 26.75 -3.93 -31.89
N TRP A 76 28.07 -3.73 -31.95
CA TRP A 76 28.78 -2.78 -31.09
C TRP A 76 28.33 -1.32 -31.33
N LYS A 77 28.11 -0.92 -32.58
CA LYS A 77 27.59 0.40 -32.93
C LYS A 77 26.16 0.61 -32.42
N ALA A 78 25.30 -0.40 -32.51
CA ALA A 78 23.94 -0.37 -31.95
C ALA A 78 23.95 -0.27 -30.42
N TYR A 79 24.78 -1.09 -29.75
CA TYR A 79 25.00 -1.01 -28.30
C TYR A 79 25.48 0.39 -27.87
N LEU A 80 26.48 0.95 -28.56
CA LEU A 80 27.03 2.27 -28.23
C LEU A 80 26.01 3.39 -28.41
N GLN A 81 25.10 3.28 -29.38
CA GLN A 81 23.99 4.21 -29.54
C GLN A 81 23.01 4.15 -28.36
N ILE A 82 22.60 2.94 -27.95
CA ILE A 82 21.72 2.73 -26.78
C ILE A 82 22.40 3.22 -25.50
N TYR A 83 23.69 2.95 -25.32
CA TYR A 83 24.50 3.41 -24.18
C TYR A 83 24.55 4.94 -24.09
N ARG A 84 24.82 5.62 -25.22
CA ARG A 84 24.81 7.10 -25.29
C ARG A 84 23.44 7.67 -24.95
N SER A 85 22.37 7.15 -25.56
CA SER A 85 20.98 7.58 -25.27
C SER A 85 20.60 7.35 -23.80
N SER A 86 21.00 6.22 -23.22
CA SER A 86 20.79 5.92 -21.79
C SER A 86 21.50 6.91 -20.89
N ILE A 87 22.75 7.28 -21.19
CA ILE A 87 23.48 8.33 -20.45
C ILE A 87 22.75 9.67 -20.54
N THR A 88 22.33 10.11 -21.73
CA THR A 88 21.59 11.37 -21.91
C THR A 88 20.30 11.41 -21.09
N ILE A 89 19.54 10.31 -21.07
CA ILE A 89 18.32 10.18 -20.26
C ILE A 89 18.65 10.20 -18.77
N GLN A 90 19.68 9.47 -18.33
CA GLN A 90 20.10 9.44 -16.92
C GLN A 90 20.61 10.80 -16.42
N THR A 91 21.39 11.54 -17.21
CA THR A 91 21.85 12.89 -16.84
C THR A 91 20.68 13.87 -16.81
N GLY A 92 19.76 13.78 -17.77
CA GLY A 92 18.50 14.54 -17.77
C GLY A 92 17.66 14.30 -16.51
N LEU A 93 17.42 13.04 -16.15
CA LEU A 93 16.69 12.66 -14.93
C LEU A 93 17.38 13.16 -13.65
N ARG A 94 18.70 12.97 -13.51
CA ARG A 94 19.48 13.49 -12.36
C ARG A 94 19.39 15.01 -12.27
N ALA A 95 19.52 15.72 -13.39
CA ALA A 95 19.39 17.17 -13.43
C ALA A 95 17.95 17.67 -13.16
N MET A 96 16.92 16.91 -13.52
CA MET A 96 15.54 17.23 -13.15
C MET A 96 15.27 17.02 -11.65
N ALA A 97 15.76 15.91 -11.07
CA ALA A 97 15.65 15.65 -9.63
C ALA A 97 16.34 16.75 -8.80
N ALA A 98 17.58 17.12 -9.14
CA ALA A 98 18.30 18.22 -8.49
C ALA A 98 17.57 19.58 -8.61
N ARG A 99 16.90 19.85 -9.74
CA ARG A 99 16.10 21.07 -9.94
C ARG A 99 14.76 21.05 -9.20
N LYS A 100 14.12 19.88 -9.02
CA LYS A 100 12.93 19.70 -8.16
C LYS A 100 13.28 19.99 -6.70
N GLU A 101 14.37 19.37 -6.21
CA GLU A 101 14.90 19.57 -4.86
C GLU A 101 15.29 21.04 -4.59
N HIS A 102 16.01 21.68 -5.52
CA HIS A 102 16.40 23.08 -5.36
C HIS A 102 15.19 24.04 -5.35
N ARG A 103 14.15 23.79 -6.15
CA ARG A 103 12.90 24.55 -6.10
C ARG A 103 12.20 24.39 -4.75
N PHE A 104 12.02 23.16 -4.29
CA PHE A 104 11.40 22.88 -2.99
C PHE A 104 12.14 23.58 -1.83
N ARG A 105 13.48 23.57 -1.83
CA ARG A 105 14.29 24.32 -0.84
C ARG A 105 14.09 25.84 -0.91
N ARG A 106 13.94 26.41 -2.11
CA ARG A 106 13.64 27.86 -2.28
C ARG A 106 12.23 28.21 -1.81
N GLU A 107 11.24 27.40 -2.16
CA GLU A 107 9.83 27.56 -1.77
C GLU A 107 9.67 27.43 -0.25
N THR A 108 10.31 26.43 0.36
CA THR A 108 10.39 26.26 1.82
C THR A 108 11.06 27.47 2.48
N LYS A 109 12.20 27.96 1.97
CA LYS A 109 12.90 29.13 2.54
C LYS A 109 12.05 30.40 2.44
N ALA A 110 11.37 30.63 1.31
CA ALA A 110 10.44 31.75 1.16
C ALA A 110 9.27 31.65 2.15
N THR A 111 8.69 30.46 2.29
CA THR A 111 7.59 30.18 3.24
C THR A 111 8.01 30.45 4.68
N ILE A 112 9.19 29.99 5.10
CA ILE A 112 9.74 30.25 6.44
C ILE A 112 9.92 31.76 6.68
N ILE A 113 10.43 32.52 5.69
CA ILE A 113 10.57 33.98 5.80
C ILE A 113 9.20 34.65 5.99
N ILE A 114 8.19 34.30 5.19
CA ILE A 114 6.83 34.85 5.29
C ILE A 114 6.21 34.52 6.66
N GLN A 115 6.27 33.26 7.09
CA GLN A 115 5.77 32.83 8.40
C GLN A 115 6.48 33.56 9.56
N THR A 116 7.79 33.76 9.46
CA THR A 116 8.59 34.46 10.48
C THR A 116 8.20 35.94 10.56
N ARG A 117 8.07 36.62 9.41
CA ARG A 117 7.62 38.01 9.34
C ARG A 117 6.20 38.18 9.86
N TRP A 118 5.29 37.25 9.55
CA TRP A 118 3.92 37.27 10.08
C TRP A 118 3.87 37.08 11.60
N ARG A 119 4.62 36.10 12.14
CA ARG A 119 4.75 35.89 13.59
C ARG A 119 5.33 37.13 14.29
N GLN A 120 6.39 37.72 13.72
CA GLN A 120 6.99 38.97 14.21
C GLN A 120 5.97 40.13 14.22
N HIS A 121 5.20 40.29 13.14
CA HIS A 121 4.18 41.34 13.04
C HIS A 121 3.05 41.16 14.07
N LYS A 122 2.51 39.94 14.21
CA LYS A 122 1.48 39.63 15.23
C LYS A 122 1.94 39.97 16.65
N ALA A 123 3.17 39.58 17.00
CA ALA A 123 3.76 39.91 18.31
C ALA A 123 3.96 41.42 18.50
N TYR A 124 4.47 42.12 17.48
CA TYR A 124 4.67 43.57 17.52
C TYR A 124 3.36 44.35 17.69
N VAL A 125 2.28 43.95 17.01
CA VAL A 125 0.95 44.56 17.14
C VAL A 125 0.39 44.36 18.56
N ALA A 126 0.49 43.15 19.11
CA ALA A 126 0.07 42.86 20.49
C ALA A 126 0.84 43.71 21.51
N TYR A 127 2.18 43.75 21.40
CA TYR A 127 3.03 44.60 22.23
C TYR A 127 2.68 46.09 22.13
N LYS A 128 2.43 46.60 20.92
CA LYS A 128 2.07 48.01 20.68
C LYS A 128 0.71 48.36 21.30
N LEU A 129 -0.26 47.44 21.25
CA LEU A 129 -1.55 47.58 21.91
C LEU A 129 -1.40 47.59 23.44
N GLN A 130 -0.67 46.62 24.00
CA GLN A 130 -0.41 46.53 25.44
C GLN A 130 0.31 47.78 25.96
N LYS A 131 1.36 48.25 25.27
CA LYS A 131 2.07 49.50 25.58
C LYS A 131 1.13 50.72 25.57
N ARG A 132 0.21 50.81 24.59
CA ARG A 132 -0.79 51.88 24.54
C ARG A 132 -1.75 51.82 25.74
N ALA A 133 -2.23 50.63 26.09
CA ALA A 133 -3.09 50.43 27.26
C ALA A 133 -2.39 50.81 28.57
N SER A 134 -1.14 50.36 28.77
CA SER A 134 -0.32 50.73 29.93
C SER A 134 -0.07 52.24 30.02
N LEU A 135 0.23 52.91 28.91
CA LEU A 135 0.40 54.37 28.89
C LEU A 135 -0.91 55.10 29.23
N ILE A 136 -2.05 54.68 28.68
CA ILE A 136 -3.37 55.26 29.02
C ILE A 136 -3.68 55.08 30.51
N LEU A 137 -3.39 53.91 31.09
CA LEU A 137 -3.56 53.62 32.51
C LEU A 137 -2.63 54.46 33.40
N GLN A 138 -1.36 54.62 33.01
CA GLN A 138 -0.40 55.49 33.71
C GLN A 138 -0.82 56.97 33.67
N CYS A 139 -1.28 57.46 32.51
CA CYS A 139 -1.80 58.82 32.37
C CYS A 139 -3.09 59.05 33.16
N SER A 140 -4.03 58.09 33.15
CA SER A 140 -5.28 58.22 33.92
C SER A 140 -5.03 58.13 35.43
N TRP A 141 -4.07 57.31 35.88
CA TRP A 141 -3.62 57.26 37.27
C TRP A 141 -2.96 58.57 37.71
N ARG A 142 -1.96 59.07 36.96
CA ARG A 142 -1.32 60.38 37.24
C ARG A 142 -2.36 61.50 37.30
N GLY A 143 -3.32 61.53 36.37
CA GLY A 143 -4.44 62.47 36.39
C GLY A 143 -5.40 62.28 37.57
N ARG A 144 -5.59 61.06 38.08
CA ARG A 144 -6.39 60.78 39.30
C ARG A 144 -5.69 61.28 40.56
N VAL A 145 -4.36 61.12 40.65
CA VAL A 145 -3.52 61.62 41.74
C VAL A 145 -3.53 63.15 41.78
N ALA A 146 -3.18 63.81 40.68
CA ALA A 146 -3.20 65.28 40.59
C ALA A 146 -4.58 65.89 40.88
N ARG A 147 -5.68 65.22 40.46
CA ARG A 147 -7.05 65.64 40.82
C ARG A 147 -7.43 65.37 42.29
N LYS A 148 -6.75 64.46 43.00
CA LYS A 148 -6.90 64.28 44.46
C LYS A 148 -6.17 65.40 45.20
N GLU A 149 -4.93 65.69 44.80
CA GLU A 149 -4.11 66.76 45.37
C GLU A 149 -4.75 68.14 45.18
N LEU A 150 -5.19 68.47 43.96
CA LEU A 150 -5.91 69.71 43.68
C LEU A 150 -7.21 69.85 44.50
N ARG A 151 -7.90 68.76 44.83
CA ARG A 151 -9.05 68.81 45.74
C ARG A 151 -8.63 69.08 47.18
N LYS A 152 -7.55 68.46 47.67
CA LYS A 152 -7.01 68.73 49.03
C LYS A 152 -6.63 70.20 49.17
N LEU A 153 -5.81 70.72 48.26
CA LEU A 153 -5.41 72.13 48.22
C LEU A 153 -6.60 73.10 48.11
N LYS A 154 -7.67 72.71 47.39
CA LYS A 154 -8.91 73.52 47.30
C LYS A 154 -9.79 73.47 48.54
N MET A 155 -9.67 72.46 49.41
CA MET A 155 -10.30 72.51 50.74
C MET A 155 -9.45 73.34 51.68
N GLU A 156 -8.15 73.06 51.76
CA GLU A 156 -7.19 73.85 52.58
C GLU A 156 -7.25 75.36 52.29
N ALA A 157 -7.37 75.76 51.02
CA ALA A 157 -7.54 77.17 50.64
C ALA A 157 -8.91 77.77 51.03
N ARG A 158 -9.98 76.96 51.10
CA ARG A 158 -11.31 77.39 51.59
C ARG A 158 -11.31 77.50 53.11
N ASP A 159 -10.71 76.52 53.79
CA ASP A 159 -10.63 76.46 55.24
C ASP A 159 -9.76 77.63 55.76
N ASN A 160 -8.62 77.90 55.11
CA ASN A 160 -7.81 79.11 55.36
C ASN A 160 -8.56 80.41 55.05
N GLY A 161 -9.43 80.42 54.03
CA GLY A 161 -10.30 81.56 53.72
C GLY A 161 -11.33 81.84 54.81
N ALA A 162 -12.03 80.80 55.27
CA ALA A 162 -12.99 80.88 56.36
C ALA A 162 -12.32 81.25 57.69
N LEU A 163 -11.12 80.72 57.95
CA LEU A 163 -10.32 81.03 59.14
C LEU A 163 -9.79 82.47 59.10
N LYS A 164 -9.44 83.01 57.91
CA LYS A 164 -9.17 84.44 57.74
C LYS A 164 -10.43 85.27 57.98
N GLU A 165 -11.58 84.94 57.39
CA GLU A 165 -12.83 85.65 57.67
C GLU A 165 -13.20 85.65 59.15
N ALA A 166 -12.95 84.55 59.86
CA ALA A 166 -13.14 84.46 61.30
C ALA A 166 -12.17 85.40 62.05
N LYS A 167 -10.89 85.41 61.67
CA LYS A 167 -9.87 86.34 62.21
C LYS A 167 -10.26 87.80 61.96
N ASP A 168 -10.58 88.18 60.73
CA ASP A 168 -10.94 89.56 60.35
C ASP A 168 -12.22 90.03 61.10
N LYS A 169 -13.16 89.13 61.42
CA LYS A 169 -14.34 89.41 62.27
C LYS A 169 -13.96 89.55 63.76
N LEU A 170 -12.97 88.80 64.22
CA LEU A 170 -12.49 88.81 65.60
C LEU A 170 -11.62 90.05 65.88
N GLU A 171 -10.80 90.47 64.92
CA GLU A 171 -10.05 91.73 64.97
C GLU A 171 -10.99 92.93 65.06
N LYS A 172 -12.03 93.00 64.22
CA LYS A 172 -13.07 94.06 64.34
C LYS A 172 -13.81 94.05 65.69
N ARG A 173 -14.04 92.88 66.28
CA ARG A 173 -14.60 92.77 67.65
C ARG A 173 -13.61 93.28 68.70
N VAL A 174 -12.31 93.04 68.53
CA VAL A 174 -11.27 93.57 69.43
C VAL A 174 -11.16 95.09 69.27
N GLU A 175 -11.14 95.63 68.05
CA GLU A 175 -11.16 97.07 67.77
C GLU A 175 -12.38 97.76 68.43
N GLU A 176 -13.58 97.20 68.26
CA GLU A 176 -14.81 97.71 68.89
C GLU A 176 -14.74 97.67 70.43
N LEU A 177 -14.25 96.57 71.01
CA LEU A 177 -14.12 96.43 72.45
C LEU A 177 -13.03 97.34 73.03
N THR A 178 -11.92 97.54 72.32
CA THR A 178 -10.86 98.49 72.69
C THR A 178 -11.39 99.92 72.66
N TRP A 179 -12.14 100.31 71.63
CA TRP A 179 -12.77 101.64 71.55
C TRP A 179 -13.79 101.86 72.67
N ARG A 180 -14.68 100.88 72.94
CA ARG A 180 -15.62 100.93 74.07
C ARG A 180 -14.91 101.09 75.42
N LEU A 181 -13.83 100.33 75.63
CA LEU A 181 -13.03 100.39 76.86
C LEU A 181 -12.34 101.76 77.03
N ASP A 182 -11.87 102.37 75.95
CA ASP A 182 -11.22 103.68 76.01
C ASP A 182 -12.22 104.81 76.30
N VAL A 183 -13.42 104.75 75.69
CA VAL A 183 -14.54 105.64 76.05
C VAL A 183 -14.94 105.48 77.52
N GLU A 184 -14.98 104.25 78.05
CA GLU A 184 -15.29 104.02 79.46
C GLU A 184 -14.18 104.55 80.40
N LYS A 185 -12.90 104.41 80.03
CA LYS A 185 -11.78 105.02 80.78
C LYS A 185 -11.90 106.55 80.80
N HIS A 186 -12.18 107.18 79.66
CA HIS A 186 -12.39 108.63 79.60
C HIS A 186 -13.54 109.06 80.51
N LEU A 187 -14.69 108.38 80.46
CA LEU A 187 -15.80 108.65 81.38
C LEU A 187 -15.42 108.51 82.87
N ARG A 188 -14.59 107.52 83.22
CA ARG A 188 -14.09 107.34 84.59
C ARG A 188 -13.16 108.47 85.01
N VAL A 189 -12.25 108.92 84.13
CA VAL A 189 -11.37 110.08 84.39
C VAL A 189 -12.18 111.37 84.56
N ASP A 190 -13.17 111.62 83.70
CA ASP A 190 -14.04 112.79 83.80
C ASP A 190 -14.83 112.80 85.12
N LEU A 191 -15.31 111.63 85.57
CA LEU A 191 -15.97 111.47 86.87
C LEU A 191 -15.02 111.65 88.07
N GLU A 192 -13.74 111.28 87.95
CA GLU A 192 -12.73 111.52 88.98
C GLU A 192 -12.33 113.00 89.04
N VAL A 193 -12.20 113.69 87.89
CA VAL A 193 -11.99 115.14 87.81
C VAL A 193 -13.18 115.90 88.41
N ALA A 194 -14.42 115.50 88.10
CA ALA A 194 -15.62 116.10 88.68
C ALA A 194 -15.67 115.93 90.21
N LYS A 195 -15.32 114.75 90.73
CA LYS A 195 -15.17 114.54 92.19
C LYS A 195 -14.08 115.41 92.80
N GLY A 196 -12.94 115.57 92.12
CA GLY A 196 -11.86 116.45 92.56
C GLY A 196 -12.31 117.91 92.67
N GLN A 197 -13.05 118.41 91.69
CA GLN A 197 -13.64 119.76 91.72
C GLN A 197 -14.68 119.93 92.85
N GLU A 198 -15.46 118.90 93.16
CA GLU A 198 -16.42 118.97 94.26
C GLU A 198 -15.72 118.95 95.63
N ILE A 199 -14.64 118.17 95.77
CA ILE A 199 -13.80 118.13 96.97
C ILE A 199 -13.14 119.49 97.23
N THR A 200 -12.60 120.18 96.20
CA THR A 200 -11.98 121.49 96.41
C THR A 200 -12.98 122.57 96.82
N LYS A 201 -14.21 122.55 96.29
CA LYS A 201 -15.31 123.42 96.77
C LYS A 201 -15.59 123.17 98.27
N LEU A 202 -15.78 121.91 98.66
CA LEU A 202 -16.04 121.53 100.05
C LEU A 202 -14.90 121.92 101.00
N GLN A 203 -13.65 121.81 100.56
CA GLN A 203 -12.47 122.27 101.32
C GLN A 203 -12.47 123.80 101.52
N SER A 204 -12.76 124.58 100.47
CA SER A 204 -12.85 126.05 100.60
C SER A 204 -13.97 126.52 101.53
N ALA A 205 -15.15 125.88 101.47
CA ALA A 205 -16.27 126.18 102.36
C ALA A 205 -16.00 125.82 103.83
N LEU A 206 -15.24 124.74 104.08
CA LEU A 206 -14.76 124.39 105.43
C LEU A 206 -13.83 125.48 105.98
N GLN A 207 -12.84 125.90 105.19
CA GLN A 207 -11.80 126.83 105.63
C GLN A 207 -12.38 128.21 105.98
N GLU A 208 -13.36 128.70 105.22
CA GLU A 208 -14.06 129.97 105.50
C GLU A 208 -15.03 129.89 106.73
N MET A 209 -15.36 128.68 107.20
CA MET A 209 -16.06 128.47 108.47
C MET A 209 -15.07 128.33 109.64
N GLN A 210 -13.89 127.76 109.40
CA GLN A 210 -12.84 127.57 110.40
C GLN A 210 -12.38 128.91 111.04
N GLU A 211 -12.11 129.94 110.22
CA GLU A 211 -11.72 131.28 110.73
C GLU A 211 -12.81 131.93 111.61
N LYS A 212 -14.09 131.66 111.32
CA LYS A 212 -15.23 132.17 112.08
C LYS A 212 -15.46 131.40 113.39
N LEU A 213 -14.91 130.19 113.52
CA LEU A 213 -14.93 129.39 114.74
C LEU A 213 -13.84 129.83 115.73
N GLU A 214 -12.62 130.12 115.26
CA GLU A 214 -11.52 130.51 116.15
C GLU A 214 -11.79 131.84 116.89
N GLN A 215 -12.46 132.79 116.25
CA GLN A 215 -12.89 134.05 116.89
C GLN A 215 -13.98 133.86 117.96
N ALA A 216 -14.73 132.75 117.93
CA ALA A 216 -15.77 132.44 118.92
C ALA A 216 -15.25 131.59 120.09
N HIS A 217 -14.24 130.74 119.86
CA HIS A 217 -13.76 129.77 120.85
C HIS A 217 -12.97 130.35 122.03
N ALA A 218 -12.59 131.63 121.99
CA ALA A 218 -11.93 132.31 123.12
C ALA A 218 -12.84 132.50 124.36
N ALA A 219 -14.17 132.33 124.23
CA ALA A 219 -15.15 132.64 125.27
C ALA A 219 -15.81 131.41 125.94
N ILE A 220 -15.69 130.20 125.37
CA ILE A 220 -16.41 129.00 125.85
C ILE A 220 -15.45 127.82 126.04
N ILE A 221 -14.50 128.00 126.97
CA ILE A 221 -13.98 126.87 127.75
C ILE A 221 -14.97 126.64 128.89
N ASN A 222 -16.00 125.81 128.67
CA ASN A 222 -16.75 125.11 129.73
C ASN A 222 -17.75 124.08 129.14
N GLU A 223 -17.70 122.86 129.68
CA GLU A 223 -18.52 121.65 129.43
C GLU A 223 -18.04 120.62 128.38
N LYS A 224 -17.39 119.57 128.92
CA LYS A 224 -17.39 118.14 128.49
C LYS A 224 -16.81 117.83 127.10
N GLU A 225 -15.65 117.18 126.97
CA GLU A 225 -15.25 115.82 127.41
C GLU A 225 -16.08 114.64 126.85
N ALA A 226 -15.39 113.80 126.04
CA ALA A 226 -15.58 112.35 125.82
C ALA A 226 -16.91 111.86 125.15
N ALA A 227 -16.95 110.81 124.31
CA ALA A 227 -15.98 109.71 124.10
C ALA A 227 -16.21 108.91 122.78
N LYS A 228 -15.16 108.17 122.32
CA LYS A 228 -15.14 106.87 121.55
C LYS A 228 -15.82 106.79 120.14
N LEU A 229 -15.42 106.00 119.12
CA LEU A 229 -14.52 104.84 118.81
C LEU A 229 -15.26 103.55 118.34
N ALA A 230 -14.59 102.68 117.52
CA ALA A 230 -14.99 101.37 116.91
C ALA A 230 -15.77 101.43 115.54
N ILE A 231 -15.97 100.43 114.63
CA ILE A 231 -15.48 99.04 114.29
C ILE A 231 -16.12 98.65 112.89
N GLU A 232 -15.81 97.64 112.04
CA GLU A 232 -14.61 96.92 111.53
C GLU A 232 -15.01 95.79 110.49
N GLN A 233 -14.05 95.02 109.90
CA GLN A 233 -14.15 93.62 109.31
C GLN A 233 -14.86 93.34 107.94
N ALA A 234 -14.74 92.17 107.21
CA ALA A 234 -13.69 91.12 106.98
C ALA A 234 -14.09 90.04 105.87
N PRO A 235 -13.20 89.12 105.37
CA PRO A 235 -13.41 88.15 104.23
C PRO A 235 -13.19 86.61 104.52
N PRO A 236 -13.26 85.66 103.53
CA PRO A 236 -12.31 84.47 103.46
C PRO A 236 -11.96 83.85 102.04
N LYS A 237 -11.43 82.57 101.97
CA LYS A 237 -10.44 81.98 100.98
C LYS A 237 -10.42 80.40 100.89
N ILE A 238 -9.70 79.73 99.92
CA ILE A 238 -9.14 78.30 99.93
C ILE A 238 -8.02 78.00 98.84
N VAL A 239 -7.27 76.85 98.83
CA VAL A 239 -6.01 76.53 98.00
C VAL A 239 -6.01 75.12 97.26
N GLU A 240 -4.99 74.31 96.81
CA GLU A 240 -3.57 73.90 97.20
C GLU A 240 -2.51 73.52 96.05
N VAL A 241 -1.89 72.30 95.96
CA VAL A 241 -0.43 72.03 95.56
C VAL A 241 -0.08 70.70 94.74
N PRO A 242 1.10 70.51 94.05
CA PRO A 242 1.40 69.42 93.03
C PRO A 242 2.70 68.52 93.21
N VAL A 243 3.31 68.01 92.09
CA VAL A 243 4.53 67.13 91.85
C VAL A 243 4.15 65.65 91.46
N VAL A 244 4.78 64.83 90.58
CA VAL A 244 6.18 64.30 90.35
C VAL A 244 6.49 63.88 88.86
N ASP A 245 7.72 63.40 88.54
CA ASP A 245 8.30 63.05 87.20
C ASP A 245 7.99 61.69 86.55
N ASN A 246 8.22 61.57 85.22
CA ASN A 246 7.91 60.38 84.38
C ASN A 246 8.88 60.15 83.19
N ALA A 247 10.04 59.50 83.39
CA ALA A 247 11.11 59.42 82.36
C ALA A 247 11.59 58.01 81.95
N LYS A 248 11.05 56.91 82.50
CA LYS A 248 11.52 55.53 82.22
C LYS A 248 10.59 54.72 81.29
N VAL A 249 9.44 55.28 80.91
CA VAL A 249 8.41 54.58 80.14
C VAL A 249 8.67 54.65 78.63
N GLU A 250 9.09 55.80 78.11
CA GLU A 250 9.18 56.08 76.66
C GLU A 250 10.22 55.22 75.92
N LEU A 251 11.30 54.80 76.59
CA LEU A 251 12.33 53.95 76.00
C LEU A 251 11.87 52.49 75.86
N LEU A 252 10.95 52.03 76.72
CA LEU A 252 10.38 50.68 76.64
C LEU A 252 9.15 50.61 75.73
N THR A 253 8.41 51.70 75.54
CA THR A 253 7.32 51.73 74.55
C THR A 253 7.86 51.71 73.12
N SER A 254 8.89 52.51 72.83
CA SER A 254 9.49 52.57 71.48
C SER A 254 10.12 51.24 71.02
N GLN A 255 10.79 50.50 71.91
CA GLN A 255 11.30 49.16 71.56
C GLN A 255 10.17 48.11 71.38
N ASN A 256 9.04 48.25 72.09
CA ASN A 256 7.89 47.39 71.88
C ASN A 256 7.20 47.69 70.53
N GLU A 257 7.04 48.96 70.15
CA GLU A 257 6.46 49.34 68.86
C GLU A 257 7.28 48.80 67.68
N GLU A 258 8.61 48.88 67.72
CA GLU A 258 9.48 48.34 66.66
C GLU A 258 9.29 46.82 66.51
N LEU A 259 9.32 46.07 67.62
CA LEU A 259 9.07 44.62 67.63
C LEU A 259 7.65 44.25 67.17
N GLU A 260 6.63 45.04 67.52
CA GLU A 260 5.27 44.84 67.00
C GLU A 260 5.21 45.03 65.47
N THR A 261 5.93 46.00 64.91
CA THR A 261 5.98 46.16 63.44
C THR A 261 6.68 44.99 62.76
N GLU A 262 7.81 44.49 63.29
CA GLU A 262 8.49 43.32 62.72
C GLU A 262 7.59 42.08 62.76
N LEU A 263 6.99 41.78 63.92
CA LEU A 263 6.01 40.70 64.10
C LEU A 263 4.82 40.85 63.15
N GLY A 264 4.34 42.07 62.91
CA GLY A 264 3.33 42.36 61.89
C GLY A 264 3.77 41.98 60.47
N THR A 265 5.01 42.29 60.08
CA THR A 265 5.53 41.86 58.77
C THR A 265 5.77 40.36 58.67
N PHE A 266 6.09 39.67 59.76
CA PHE A 266 6.24 38.21 59.76
C PHE A 266 4.88 37.50 59.73
N ARG A 267 3.88 37.96 60.50
CA ARG A 267 2.51 37.44 60.47
C ARG A 267 1.89 37.57 59.08
N THR A 268 1.97 38.74 58.46
CA THR A 268 1.46 38.93 57.08
C THR A 268 2.18 38.06 56.04
N LYS A 269 3.50 37.85 56.16
CA LYS A 269 4.24 36.90 55.30
C LYS A 269 3.80 35.45 55.54
N ALA A 270 3.50 35.06 56.78
CA ALA A 270 3.01 33.72 57.12
C ALA A 270 1.64 33.46 56.49
N GLU A 271 0.67 34.36 56.70
CA GLU A 271 -0.65 34.28 56.08
C GLU A 271 -0.58 34.20 54.54
N ASP A 272 0.35 34.93 53.92
CA ASP A 272 0.57 34.90 52.47
C ASP A 272 1.31 33.66 51.97
N LEU A 273 1.93 32.87 52.85
CA LEU A 273 2.44 31.54 52.54
C LEU A 273 1.34 30.48 52.73
N GLU A 274 0.54 30.58 53.79
CA GLU A 274 -0.62 29.72 54.04
C GLU A 274 -1.64 29.80 52.88
N LYS A 275 -1.98 31.01 52.42
CA LYS A 275 -2.85 31.21 51.22
C LYS A 275 -2.28 30.54 49.97
N LYS A 276 -0.95 30.55 49.78
CA LYS A 276 -0.29 29.91 48.63
C LYS A 276 -0.27 28.39 48.76
N LEU A 277 -0.01 27.85 49.95
CA LEU A 277 -0.10 26.42 50.22
C LEU A 277 -1.53 25.90 50.01
N PHE A 278 -2.54 26.64 50.45
CA PHE A 278 -3.95 26.30 50.24
C PHE A 278 -4.34 26.28 48.75
N GLU A 279 -3.94 27.29 47.97
CA GLU A 279 -4.24 27.32 46.53
C GLU A 279 -3.46 26.25 45.74
N ILE A 280 -2.23 25.91 46.16
CA ILE A 280 -1.46 24.78 45.59
C ILE A 280 -2.10 23.44 45.94
N GLN A 281 -2.54 23.24 47.19
CA GLN A 281 -3.24 22.03 47.63
C GLN A 281 -4.50 21.82 46.80
N LYS A 282 -5.34 22.86 46.68
CA LYS A 282 -6.55 22.86 45.86
C LYS A 282 -6.29 22.56 44.38
N GLN A 283 -5.18 23.02 43.81
CA GLN A 283 -4.77 22.65 42.45
C GLN A 283 -4.31 21.19 42.34
N SER A 284 -3.62 20.67 43.36
CA SER A 284 -3.24 19.26 43.44
C SER A 284 -4.47 18.33 43.55
N ASP A 285 -5.46 18.72 44.36
CA ASP A 285 -6.70 17.96 44.56
C ASP A 285 -7.55 17.95 43.28
N GLU A 286 -7.65 19.07 42.57
CA GLU A 286 -8.37 19.13 41.28
C GLU A 286 -7.66 18.30 40.19
N LEU A 287 -6.32 18.35 40.10
CA LEU A 287 -5.57 17.50 39.18
C LEU A 287 -5.70 16.00 39.51
N SER A 288 -5.76 15.65 40.79
CA SER A 288 -6.05 14.29 41.27
C SER A 288 -7.45 13.84 40.86
N ARG A 289 -8.45 14.73 41.02
CA ARG A 289 -9.85 14.48 40.61
C ARG A 289 -9.98 14.27 39.10
N GLU A 290 -9.32 15.10 38.28
CA GLU A 290 -9.30 14.88 36.82
C GLU A 290 -8.57 13.59 36.42
N ALA A 291 -7.54 13.16 37.17
CA ALA A 291 -6.84 11.91 36.91
C ALA A 291 -7.76 10.71 37.17
N GLN A 292 -8.45 10.67 38.31
CA GLN A 292 -9.45 9.63 38.62
C GLN A 292 -10.59 9.57 37.60
N GLU A 293 -11.04 10.71 37.07
CA GLU A 293 -12.06 10.77 36.01
C GLU A 293 -11.54 10.20 34.67
N ARG A 294 -10.24 10.36 34.38
CA ARG A 294 -9.59 9.76 33.20
C ARG A 294 -9.40 8.26 33.37
N ASP A 295 -8.97 7.80 34.55
CA ASP A 295 -8.79 6.37 34.84
C ASP A 295 -10.12 5.61 34.82
N SER A 296 -11.20 6.20 35.34
CA SER A 296 -12.55 5.65 35.22
C SER A 296 -12.95 5.43 33.75
N LYS A 297 -12.73 6.42 32.88
CA LYS A 297 -13.02 6.32 31.43
C LYS A 297 -12.11 5.32 30.71
N ILE A 298 -10.87 5.15 31.16
CA ILE A 298 -9.97 4.11 30.65
C ILE A 298 -10.53 2.72 30.99
N ASN A 299 -11.04 2.52 32.20
CA ASN A 299 -11.64 1.25 32.63
C ASN A 299 -12.95 0.96 31.86
N GLU A 300 -13.83 1.94 31.66
CA GLU A 300 -15.03 1.83 30.82
C GLU A 300 -14.69 1.40 29.37
N LEU A 301 -13.66 2.02 28.78
CA LEU A 301 -13.19 1.68 27.44
C LEU A 301 -12.57 0.28 27.37
N GLN A 302 -11.82 -0.15 28.39
CA GLN A 302 -11.30 -1.51 28.47
C GLN A 302 -12.42 -2.54 28.58
N GLU A 303 -13.46 -2.28 29.38
CA GLU A 303 -14.61 -3.19 29.47
C GLU A 303 -15.38 -3.26 28.15
N MET A 304 -15.57 -2.12 27.47
CA MET A 304 -16.19 -2.09 26.13
C MET A 304 -15.38 -2.89 25.11
N ILE A 305 -14.04 -2.82 25.14
CA ILE A 305 -13.17 -3.61 24.27
C ILE A 305 -13.34 -5.11 24.57
N ALA A 306 -13.29 -5.54 25.83
CA ALA A 306 -13.48 -6.95 26.20
C ALA A 306 -14.87 -7.49 25.78
N ARG A 307 -15.93 -6.67 25.90
CA ARG A 307 -17.28 -6.97 25.41
C ARG A 307 -17.34 -7.06 23.88
N LEU A 308 -16.53 -6.30 23.15
CA LEU A 308 -16.44 -6.39 21.68
C LEU A 308 -15.62 -7.62 21.23
N GLU A 309 -14.54 -7.97 21.92
CA GLU A 309 -13.73 -9.16 21.64
C GLU A 309 -14.50 -10.46 21.85
N THR A 310 -15.27 -10.56 22.95
CA THR A 310 -16.16 -11.70 23.21
C THR A 310 -17.28 -11.80 22.18
N ASN A 311 -17.89 -10.68 21.78
CA ASN A 311 -18.88 -10.66 20.69
C ASN A 311 -18.28 -11.07 19.33
N LEU A 312 -17.06 -10.65 19.01
CA LEU A 312 -16.37 -11.09 17.78
C LEU A 312 -16.09 -12.59 17.79
N SER A 313 -15.62 -13.15 18.91
CA SER A 313 -15.44 -14.61 19.07
C SER A 313 -16.74 -15.37 18.84
N ASN A 314 -17.86 -14.89 19.40
CA ASN A 314 -19.18 -15.48 19.18
C ASN A 314 -19.58 -15.42 17.69
N MET A 315 -19.46 -14.26 17.04
CA MET A 315 -19.78 -14.08 15.62
C MET A 315 -18.88 -14.91 14.67
N GLU A 316 -17.62 -15.16 15.04
CA GLU A 316 -16.73 -16.07 14.33
C GLU A 316 -17.17 -17.54 14.48
N SER A 317 -17.60 -17.94 15.68
CA SER A 317 -18.14 -19.28 15.91
C SER A 317 -19.43 -19.53 15.12
N GLU A 318 -20.35 -18.55 15.07
CA GLU A 318 -21.58 -18.61 14.28
C GLU A 318 -21.26 -18.66 12.77
N ASN A 319 -20.31 -17.86 12.29
CA ASN A 319 -19.80 -17.96 10.91
C ASN A 319 -19.25 -19.35 10.59
N HIS A 320 -18.60 -20.02 11.55
CA HIS A 320 -18.09 -21.37 11.35
C HIS A 320 -19.22 -22.41 11.23
N VAL A 321 -20.27 -22.29 12.05
CA VAL A 321 -21.48 -23.14 11.98
C VAL A 321 -22.23 -22.92 10.67
N LEU A 322 -22.47 -21.67 10.25
CA LEU A 322 -23.16 -21.34 9.00
C LEU A 322 -22.40 -21.87 7.77
N ARG A 323 -21.06 -21.83 7.77
CA ARG A 323 -20.24 -22.45 6.71
C ARG A 323 -20.36 -23.97 6.70
N GLN A 324 -20.44 -24.61 7.86
CA GLN A 324 -20.62 -26.06 7.96
C GLN A 324 -22.01 -26.49 7.48
N GLN A 325 -23.06 -25.72 7.82
CA GLN A 325 -24.41 -25.92 7.28
C GLN A 325 -24.47 -25.72 5.75
N SER A 326 -23.80 -24.70 5.22
CA SER A 326 -23.71 -24.46 3.77
C SER A 326 -22.98 -25.58 3.02
N LEU A 327 -21.99 -26.24 3.64
CA LEU A 327 -21.31 -27.39 3.05
C LEU A 327 -22.21 -28.64 3.02
N LEU A 328 -23.06 -28.83 4.04
CA LEU A 328 -24.05 -29.91 4.06
C LEU A 328 -25.16 -29.68 3.02
N ALA A 329 -25.70 -28.46 2.93
CA ALA A 329 -26.70 -28.09 1.92
C ALA A 329 -26.16 -28.27 0.49
N SER A 330 -24.88 -27.96 0.26
CA SER A 330 -24.22 -28.20 -1.03
C SER A 330 -24.15 -29.68 -1.40
N ALA A 331 -24.13 -30.61 -0.45
CA ALA A 331 -24.11 -32.05 -0.73
C ALA A 331 -25.49 -32.59 -1.14
N ASP A 332 -26.58 -32.00 -0.62
CA ASP A 332 -27.95 -32.31 -1.06
C ASP A 332 -28.23 -31.77 -2.48
N ASP A 333 -27.76 -30.57 -2.82
CA ASP A 333 -27.88 -30.04 -4.18
C ASP A 333 -27.04 -30.85 -5.19
N ASP A 334 -25.87 -31.34 -4.78
CA ASP A 334 -25.05 -32.27 -5.56
C ASP A 334 -25.77 -33.63 -5.79
N ASN A 335 -26.77 -33.98 -4.99
CA ASN A 335 -27.60 -35.17 -5.18
C ASN A 335 -28.79 -34.88 -6.13
N LYS A 336 -29.35 -33.66 -6.07
CA LYS A 336 -30.42 -33.18 -6.98
C LYS A 336 -29.93 -33.00 -8.41
N THR A 337 -28.72 -32.47 -8.63
CA THR A 337 -28.13 -32.35 -9.98
C THR A 337 -27.98 -33.72 -10.66
N LYS A 338 -27.53 -34.74 -9.92
CA LYS A 338 -27.46 -36.14 -10.41
C LYS A 338 -28.84 -36.73 -10.75
N GLN A 339 -29.91 -36.30 -10.07
CA GLN A 339 -31.28 -36.65 -10.47
C GLN A 339 -31.73 -35.90 -11.73
N ILE A 340 -31.35 -34.63 -11.89
CA ILE A 340 -31.66 -33.82 -13.09
C ILE A 340 -30.98 -34.43 -14.33
N GLU A 341 -29.68 -34.73 -14.28
CA GLU A 341 -28.97 -35.42 -15.38
C GLU A 341 -29.62 -36.79 -15.75
N SER A 342 -30.14 -37.50 -14.75
CA SER A 342 -30.87 -38.77 -14.94
C SER A 342 -32.25 -38.58 -15.59
N LEU A 343 -32.91 -37.43 -15.35
CA LEU A 343 -34.18 -37.08 -15.99
C LEU A 343 -33.97 -36.55 -17.42
N GLU A 344 -32.97 -35.70 -17.64
CA GLU A 344 -32.59 -35.18 -18.96
C GLU A 344 -32.20 -36.31 -19.92
N SER A 345 -31.42 -37.29 -19.46
CA SER A 345 -31.09 -38.48 -20.26
C SER A 345 -32.31 -39.34 -20.62
N LYS A 346 -33.35 -39.38 -19.76
CA LYS A 346 -34.63 -40.03 -20.09
C LYS A 346 -35.47 -39.24 -21.08
N ILE A 347 -35.47 -37.90 -20.98
CA ILE A 347 -36.16 -37.03 -21.94
C ILE A 347 -35.55 -37.21 -23.34
N ALA A 348 -34.22 -37.18 -23.46
CA ALA A 348 -33.55 -37.40 -24.75
C ALA A 348 -33.88 -38.77 -25.40
N ILE A 349 -34.06 -39.82 -24.59
CA ILE A 349 -34.51 -41.13 -25.07
C ILE A 349 -35.95 -41.05 -25.60
N LEU A 350 -36.88 -40.48 -24.82
CA LEU A 350 -38.29 -40.33 -25.20
C LEU A 350 -38.49 -39.41 -26.41
N GLU A 351 -37.65 -38.38 -26.58
CA GLU A 351 -37.63 -37.54 -27.77
C GLU A 351 -37.16 -38.32 -29.01
N SER A 352 -36.12 -39.15 -28.87
CA SER A 352 -35.68 -40.03 -29.96
C SER A 352 -36.74 -41.07 -30.35
N GLU A 353 -37.49 -41.59 -29.38
CA GLU A 353 -38.57 -42.55 -29.60
C GLU A 353 -39.77 -41.89 -30.29
N ASN A 354 -40.15 -40.67 -29.89
CA ASN A 354 -41.15 -39.87 -30.61
C ASN A 354 -40.70 -39.54 -32.04
N GLN A 355 -39.42 -39.22 -32.25
CA GLN A 355 -38.90 -38.92 -33.58
C GLN A 355 -38.93 -40.15 -34.51
N VAL A 356 -38.76 -41.36 -33.97
CA VAL A 356 -39.00 -42.62 -34.70
C VAL A 356 -40.49 -42.81 -35.00
N LEU A 357 -41.39 -42.57 -34.04
CA LEU A 357 -42.85 -42.67 -34.27
C LEU A 357 -43.35 -41.72 -35.37
N CYS A 358 -42.78 -40.51 -35.47
CA CYS A 358 -43.07 -39.53 -36.52
C CYS A 358 -42.58 -39.93 -37.94
N SER A 359 -41.86 -41.05 -38.11
CA SER A 359 -41.24 -41.44 -39.38
C SER A 359 -41.97 -42.54 -40.18
N ASN A 360 -43.16 -42.98 -39.73
CA ASN A 360 -44.02 -43.95 -40.42
C ASN A 360 -45.09 -43.25 -41.30
N PRO A 361 -45.11 -43.45 -42.63
CA PRO A 361 -46.07 -42.78 -43.53
C PRO A 361 -47.31 -43.65 -43.89
N ALA A 362 -48.51 -43.15 -43.57
CA ALA A 362 -49.81 -43.66 -44.03
C ALA A 362 -50.81 -42.48 -44.22
N PRO A 363 -51.89 -42.62 -45.03
CA PRO A 363 -52.30 -41.54 -45.92
C PRO A 363 -53.43 -40.62 -45.40
N ALA A 364 -53.60 -39.48 -46.10
CA ALA A 364 -54.48 -38.38 -45.73
C ALA A 364 -55.91 -38.47 -46.29
N VAL A 365 -56.87 -37.88 -45.57
CA VAL A 365 -58.15 -37.35 -46.07
C VAL A 365 -58.38 -35.98 -45.45
N GLN A 366 -58.99 -35.05 -46.18
CA GLN A 366 -59.20 -33.65 -45.77
C GLN A 366 -60.52 -33.45 -44.99
N ALA A 367 -60.52 -32.55 -44.02
CA ALA A 367 -61.73 -31.82 -43.57
C ALA A 367 -61.37 -30.42 -43.04
N VAL A 368 -62.25 -29.45 -43.27
CA VAL A 368 -62.10 -28.02 -42.93
C VAL A 368 -62.68 -27.74 -41.54
N VAL A 369 -62.08 -26.80 -40.77
CA VAL A 369 -62.77 -25.78 -39.93
C VAL A 369 -61.75 -24.83 -39.25
N ASN A 370 -62.15 -23.58 -38.98
CA ASN A 370 -61.34 -22.57 -38.31
C ASN A 370 -61.18 -22.83 -36.80
N PRO A 371 -60.04 -22.47 -36.17
CA PRO A 371 -59.89 -22.46 -34.71
C PRO A 371 -60.47 -21.16 -34.10
N GLU A 372 -61.71 -21.22 -33.63
CA GLU A 372 -62.28 -20.20 -32.74
C GLU A 372 -61.81 -20.47 -31.30
N VAL A 373 -61.18 -19.48 -30.64
CA VAL A 373 -60.61 -19.64 -29.30
C VAL A 373 -61.59 -19.19 -28.23
N ILE A 374 -62.26 -20.15 -27.57
CA ILE A 374 -63.16 -19.89 -26.44
C ILE A 374 -62.73 -20.72 -25.22
N GLN A 375 -62.69 -20.04 -24.07
CA GLN A 375 -62.38 -20.60 -22.74
C GLN A 375 -63.62 -21.30 -22.15
N PRO A 376 -63.44 -22.18 -21.15
CA PRO A 376 -63.88 -21.82 -19.80
C PRO A 376 -62.74 -22.02 -18.78
N SER A 377 -62.33 -21.07 -17.91
CA SER A 377 -63.03 -20.11 -17.03
C SER A 377 -63.20 -20.61 -15.59
N VAL A 378 -62.44 -20.02 -14.68
CA VAL A 378 -62.89 -19.77 -13.30
C VAL A 378 -62.80 -18.26 -13.05
N MET A 379 -63.81 -17.73 -12.36
CA MET A 379 -64.07 -16.30 -12.14
C MET A 379 -63.01 -15.70 -11.17
N LYS A 380 -62.63 -14.41 -11.20
CA LYS A 380 -63.42 -13.15 -11.23
C LYS A 380 -64.36 -13.02 -10.00
N ASN A 381 -64.61 -11.85 -9.40
CA ASN A 381 -64.04 -10.49 -9.52
C ASN A 381 -64.53 -9.66 -8.31
N SER A 382 -63.77 -8.64 -7.85
CA SER A 382 -64.30 -7.35 -7.33
C SER A 382 -63.18 -6.47 -6.75
N HIS A 383 -63.20 -5.13 -6.84
CA HIS A 383 -63.85 -4.26 -7.85
C HIS A 383 -63.09 -2.92 -7.97
N GLN A 384 -63.44 -2.11 -8.98
CA GLN A 384 -62.92 -0.76 -9.20
C GLN A 384 -63.82 0.34 -8.61
N VAL A 385 -63.18 1.36 -7.98
CA VAL A 385 -63.37 2.82 -8.23
C VAL A 385 -64.68 3.54 -7.81
N LEU A 386 -64.49 4.82 -7.44
CA LEU A 386 -65.43 5.97 -7.30
C LEU A 386 -66.25 6.19 -6.01
N GLU A 387 -65.83 7.27 -5.31
CA GLU A 387 -66.63 8.41 -4.81
C GLU A 387 -67.58 8.37 -3.60
N ASN A 388 -67.58 9.54 -2.91
CA ASN A 388 -68.58 10.14 -2.02
C ASN A 388 -68.96 9.49 -0.66
N GLY A 389 -68.68 10.25 0.41
CA GLY A 389 -69.81 10.74 1.24
C GLY A 389 -69.79 10.53 2.76
N HIS A 390 -69.08 11.42 3.50
CA HIS A 390 -69.35 11.76 4.92
C HIS A 390 -69.18 10.58 5.93
N GLN A 391 -69.19 10.72 7.26
CA GLN A 391 -68.83 11.74 8.28
C GLN A 391 -68.38 10.87 9.51
N LEU A 392 -67.66 11.28 10.56
CA LEU A 392 -67.63 12.53 11.31
C LEU A 392 -66.31 12.53 12.14
N GLY A 393 -65.69 13.69 12.38
CA GLY A 393 -64.39 13.79 13.07
C GLY A 393 -63.87 15.23 13.08
N GLU A 394 -64.22 15.97 14.12
CA GLU A 394 -64.08 17.42 14.26
C GLU A 394 -62.65 17.86 14.71
N PRO A 395 -62.30 19.16 14.72
CA PRO A 395 -62.50 20.17 13.68
C PRO A 395 -61.21 20.98 13.38
N LYS A 396 -61.29 21.98 12.49
CA LYS A 396 -60.20 22.93 12.14
C LYS A 396 -59.90 23.93 13.27
N MET A 397 -58.69 24.51 13.29
CA MET A 397 -58.47 25.94 12.95
C MET A 397 -56.98 26.31 12.70
N VAL A 398 -56.75 26.92 11.53
CA VAL A 398 -55.80 28.00 11.15
C VAL A 398 -54.38 28.08 11.78
N SER A 399 -53.35 28.01 10.92
CA SER A 399 -52.14 28.89 10.85
C SER A 399 -51.38 28.51 9.56
N GLU A 400 -51.48 29.27 8.46
CA GLU A 400 -50.69 30.48 8.12
C GLU A 400 -49.40 30.15 7.33
N GLU A 401 -49.16 30.85 6.22
CA GLU A 401 -48.05 30.56 5.29
C GLU A 401 -46.71 31.11 5.78
N VAL A 402 -45.67 30.27 5.81
CA VAL A 402 -44.28 30.73 5.91
C VAL A 402 -43.48 30.22 4.72
N VAL A 403 -43.16 31.14 3.80
CA VAL A 403 -42.38 30.85 2.59
C VAL A 403 -40.93 30.54 2.97
N VAL A 404 -40.48 29.32 2.68
CA VAL A 404 -39.06 28.91 2.78
C VAL A 404 -38.54 28.51 1.39
N PRO A 405 -37.36 28.98 0.94
CA PRO A 405 -36.91 28.77 -0.44
C PRO A 405 -36.58 27.30 -0.79
N PRO A 406 -36.76 26.88 -2.07
CA PRO A 406 -36.52 25.50 -2.49
C PRO A 406 -35.04 25.10 -2.43
N ILE A 407 -34.77 23.93 -1.83
CA ILE A 407 -33.42 23.41 -1.57
C ILE A 407 -32.75 22.92 -2.87
N LYS A 408 -31.97 23.79 -3.52
CA LYS A 408 -31.23 23.53 -4.78
C LYS A 408 -30.08 22.48 -4.67
N ASN A 409 -30.02 21.68 -3.61
CA ASN A 409 -28.92 20.76 -3.32
C ASN A 409 -29.21 19.30 -3.69
N LEU A 410 -30.46 18.82 -3.61
CA LEU A 410 -30.78 17.41 -3.91
C LEU A 410 -30.53 17.05 -5.39
N SER A 411 -30.99 17.88 -6.33
CA SER A 411 -30.78 17.66 -7.76
C SER A 411 -29.30 17.67 -8.15
N LYS A 412 -28.47 18.46 -7.45
CA LYS A 412 -27.01 18.41 -7.61
C LYS A 412 -26.43 17.09 -7.13
N GLN A 413 -26.88 16.55 -5.99
CA GLN A 413 -26.42 15.25 -5.50
C GLN A 413 -26.81 14.10 -6.44
N GLN A 414 -28.06 14.06 -6.95
CA GLN A 414 -28.45 13.07 -7.98
C GLN A 414 -27.54 13.17 -9.20
N SER A 415 -27.39 14.37 -9.80
CA SER A 415 -26.52 14.57 -10.97
C SER A 415 -25.04 14.20 -10.77
N LEU A 416 -24.56 14.14 -9.52
CA LEU A 416 -23.22 13.68 -9.18
C LEU A 416 -23.14 12.15 -9.09
N THR A 417 -24.14 11.51 -8.51
CA THR A 417 -24.26 10.04 -8.45
C THR A 417 -24.52 9.43 -9.82
N ASP A 418 -25.42 10.01 -10.61
CA ASP A 418 -25.74 9.56 -11.97
C ASP A 418 -24.49 9.62 -12.86
N ARG A 419 -23.75 10.74 -12.79
CA ARG A 419 -22.48 10.91 -13.51
C ARG A 419 -21.37 10.00 -12.98
N GLN A 420 -21.38 9.61 -11.70
CA GLN A 420 -20.46 8.57 -11.19
C GLN A 420 -20.81 7.19 -11.79
N GLN A 421 -22.09 6.85 -11.89
CA GLN A 421 -22.54 5.60 -12.49
C GLN A 421 -22.23 5.54 -14.00
N GLU A 422 -22.46 6.63 -14.75
CA GLU A 422 -22.03 6.76 -16.15
C GLU A 422 -20.52 6.51 -16.31
N ASN A 423 -19.69 7.08 -15.42
CA ASN A 423 -18.24 6.84 -15.41
C ASN A 423 -17.87 5.39 -15.07
N HIS A 424 -18.63 4.70 -14.21
CA HIS A 424 -18.48 3.27 -13.98
C HIS A 424 -18.86 2.46 -15.23
N ASP A 425 -19.93 2.82 -15.92
CA ASP A 425 -20.44 2.11 -17.11
C ASP A 425 -19.46 2.23 -18.28
N ILE A 426 -18.92 3.43 -18.51
CA ILE A 426 -17.83 3.69 -19.47
C ILE A 426 -16.59 2.86 -19.12
N LEU A 427 -16.23 2.76 -17.84
CA LEU A 427 -15.08 1.96 -17.41
C LEU A 427 -15.29 0.47 -17.70
N ILE A 428 -16.46 -0.09 -17.35
CA ILE A 428 -16.81 -1.49 -17.61
C ILE A 428 -16.82 -1.78 -19.11
N LYS A 429 -17.38 -0.87 -19.92
CA LYS A 429 -17.33 -0.97 -21.39
C LYS A 429 -15.89 -0.99 -21.91
N SER A 430 -15.03 -0.09 -21.44
CA SER A 430 -13.62 -0.06 -21.82
C SER A 430 -12.85 -1.32 -21.40
N LEU A 431 -13.22 -1.96 -20.29
CA LEU A 431 -12.62 -3.22 -19.84
C LEU A 431 -13.00 -4.41 -20.74
N ALA A 432 -14.23 -4.43 -21.27
CA ALA A 432 -14.68 -5.49 -22.18
C ALA A 432 -14.16 -5.29 -23.63
N GLU A 433 -14.14 -4.05 -24.11
CA GLU A 433 -13.90 -3.72 -25.52
C GLU A 433 -12.44 -3.32 -25.84
N ASP A 434 -11.72 -2.64 -24.94
CA ASP A 434 -10.39 -2.09 -25.25
C ASP A 434 -9.26 -3.13 -25.08
N ARG A 435 -9.14 -4.00 -26.07
CA ARG A 435 -8.09 -5.02 -26.16
C ARG A 435 -6.69 -4.48 -26.56
N ARG A 436 -6.46 -3.16 -26.53
CA ARG A 436 -5.17 -2.57 -26.91
C ARG A 436 -4.10 -2.74 -25.83
N TYR A 437 -2.84 -2.69 -26.25
CA TYR A 437 -1.68 -2.70 -25.36
C TYR A 437 -0.93 -1.36 -25.43
N ASP A 438 -0.71 -0.75 -24.27
CA ASP A 438 0.17 0.40 -24.09
C ASP A 438 1.48 -0.09 -23.45
N ASN A 439 2.64 0.20 -24.07
CA ASN A 439 3.96 -0.14 -23.52
C ASN A 439 4.07 -1.60 -23.01
N ARG A 440 3.63 -2.57 -23.83
CA ARG A 440 3.56 -4.01 -23.50
C ARG A 440 2.68 -4.37 -22.29
N ARG A 441 1.70 -3.53 -21.93
CA ARG A 441 0.70 -3.80 -20.87
C ARG A 441 -0.71 -3.61 -21.43
N PRO A 442 -1.70 -4.43 -21.03
CA PRO A 442 -3.09 -4.21 -21.40
C PRO A 442 -3.56 -2.82 -20.97
N ALA A 443 -4.05 -2.02 -21.93
CA ALA A 443 -4.50 -0.66 -21.69
C ALA A 443 -5.67 -0.65 -20.67
N ALA A 444 -6.63 -1.55 -20.85
CA ALA A 444 -7.75 -1.78 -19.93
C ALA A 444 -7.30 -1.98 -18.46
N ALA A 445 -6.28 -2.81 -18.19
CA ALA A 445 -5.77 -3.02 -16.83
C ALA A 445 -5.19 -1.74 -16.21
N CYS A 446 -4.46 -0.95 -17.01
CA CYS A 446 -3.92 0.33 -16.56
C CYS A 446 -4.98 1.43 -16.42
N ILE A 447 -6.04 1.42 -17.24
CA ILE A 447 -7.18 2.33 -17.13
C ILE A 447 -7.98 2.01 -15.86
N VAL A 448 -8.39 0.76 -15.66
CA VAL A 448 -9.09 0.30 -14.45
C VAL A 448 -8.32 0.65 -13.17
N TYR A 449 -7.01 0.34 -13.13
CA TYR A 449 -6.17 0.70 -11.98
C TYR A 449 -6.12 2.22 -11.73
N LYS A 450 -5.94 3.04 -12.78
CA LYS A 450 -5.92 4.51 -12.64
C LYS A 450 -7.25 5.08 -12.16
N SER A 451 -8.38 4.57 -12.68
CA SER A 451 -9.73 5.01 -12.29
C SER A 451 -10.05 4.66 -10.83
N LEU A 452 -9.75 3.42 -10.41
CA LEU A 452 -9.93 2.99 -9.01
C LEU A 452 -9.07 3.79 -8.03
N LEU A 453 -7.85 4.17 -8.43
CA LEU A 453 -6.98 5.06 -7.65
C LEU A 453 -7.54 6.49 -7.59
N HIS A 454 -7.96 7.05 -8.71
CA HIS A 454 -8.56 8.39 -8.80
C HIS A 454 -9.85 8.51 -7.98
N TRP A 455 -10.71 7.50 -8.00
CA TRP A 455 -11.92 7.42 -7.18
C TRP A 455 -11.68 6.93 -5.75
N HIS A 456 -10.42 6.78 -5.31
CA HIS A 456 -10.02 6.35 -3.97
C HIS A 456 -10.71 5.03 -3.52
N SER A 457 -11.08 4.17 -4.47
CA SER A 457 -11.96 3.02 -4.22
C SER A 457 -11.32 1.94 -3.32
N PHE A 458 -10.01 2.01 -3.10
CA PHE A 458 -9.28 1.13 -2.18
C PHE A 458 -9.44 1.52 -0.69
N GLU A 459 -9.81 2.76 -0.43
CA GLU A 459 -10.04 3.34 0.91
C GLU A 459 -11.54 3.37 1.27
N ALA A 460 -12.42 3.04 0.30
CA ALA A 460 -13.87 3.02 0.47
C ALA A 460 -14.36 1.79 1.25
N GLU A 461 -15.19 2.02 2.27
CA GLU A 461 -15.75 0.95 3.11
C GLU A 461 -16.86 0.15 2.40
N LYS A 462 -17.54 0.78 1.44
CA LYS A 462 -18.53 0.17 0.55
C LYS A 462 -18.32 0.68 -0.87
N THR A 463 -18.23 -0.21 -1.84
CA THR A 463 -18.23 0.13 -3.27
C THR A 463 -18.67 -1.07 -4.10
N ASN A 464 -19.42 -0.84 -5.18
CA ASN A 464 -19.90 -1.88 -6.10
C ASN A 464 -18.97 -2.10 -7.31
N ILE A 465 -18.03 -1.18 -7.57
CA ILE A 465 -17.20 -1.20 -8.79
C ILE A 465 -16.33 -2.46 -8.89
N PHE A 466 -15.87 -2.99 -7.75
CA PHE A 466 -15.08 -4.22 -7.69
C PHE A 466 -15.88 -5.44 -8.14
N ASP A 467 -17.09 -5.67 -7.60
CA ASP A 467 -17.94 -6.79 -8.01
C ASP A 467 -18.40 -6.64 -9.48
N ARG A 468 -18.62 -5.41 -9.97
CA ARG A 468 -18.87 -5.16 -11.40
C ARG A 468 -17.69 -5.55 -12.29
N ILE A 469 -16.47 -5.11 -11.95
CA ILE A 469 -15.24 -5.48 -12.68
C ILE A 469 -15.04 -7.01 -12.68
N ILE A 470 -15.24 -7.67 -11.52
CA ILE A 470 -15.14 -9.13 -11.40
C ILE A 470 -16.21 -9.83 -12.24
N HIS A 471 -17.43 -9.32 -12.30
CA HIS A 471 -18.50 -9.89 -13.14
C HIS A 471 -18.14 -9.78 -14.64
N THR A 472 -17.63 -8.64 -15.10
CA THR A 472 -17.17 -8.47 -16.49
C THR A 472 -16.01 -9.42 -16.83
N ILE A 473 -15.00 -9.52 -15.96
CA ILE A 473 -13.89 -10.48 -16.14
C ILE A 473 -14.42 -11.92 -16.18
N ARG A 474 -15.36 -12.28 -15.30
CA ARG A 474 -15.99 -13.60 -15.25
C ARG A 474 -16.67 -13.94 -16.58
N SER A 475 -17.64 -13.13 -17.02
CA SER A 475 -18.37 -13.37 -18.25
C SER A 475 -17.45 -13.42 -19.47
N SER A 476 -16.45 -12.54 -19.54
CA SER A 476 -15.51 -12.51 -20.67
C SER A 476 -14.46 -13.64 -20.66
N VAL A 477 -14.30 -14.36 -19.55
CA VAL A 477 -13.44 -15.56 -19.43
C VAL A 477 -14.25 -16.84 -19.62
N GLU A 478 -15.53 -16.85 -19.24
CA GLU A 478 -16.43 -17.99 -19.45
C GLU A 478 -16.95 -18.06 -20.91
N ASN A 479 -17.05 -16.92 -21.61
CA ASN A 479 -17.35 -16.85 -23.05
C ASN A 479 -16.09 -16.87 -23.95
N ALA A 480 -14.91 -17.22 -23.43
CA ALA A 480 -13.65 -17.15 -24.18
C ALA A 480 -13.39 -18.44 -24.99
N GLU A 481 -13.83 -18.45 -26.25
CA GLU A 481 -13.61 -19.57 -27.17
C GLU A 481 -12.14 -19.71 -27.61
N SER A 482 -11.40 -18.60 -27.68
CA SER A 482 -10.04 -18.59 -28.23
C SER A 482 -8.92 -18.63 -27.18
N SER A 483 -7.84 -19.35 -27.48
CA SER A 483 -6.61 -19.35 -26.69
C SER A 483 -5.98 -17.95 -26.57
N GLY A 484 -6.19 -17.08 -27.57
CA GLY A 484 -5.78 -15.68 -27.56
C GLY A 484 -6.55 -14.82 -26.56
N GLU A 485 -7.84 -15.06 -26.36
CA GLU A 485 -8.64 -14.33 -25.38
C GLU A 485 -8.30 -14.73 -23.95
N LEU A 486 -8.08 -16.02 -23.69
CA LEU A 486 -7.55 -16.47 -22.41
C LEU A 486 -6.15 -15.86 -22.15
N ALA A 487 -5.30 -15.70 -23.17
CA ALA A 487 -4.02 -15.03 -23.04
C ALA A 487 -4.16 -13.52 -22.75
N TYR A 488 -5.05 -12.81 -23.44
CA TYR A 488 -5.37 -11.40 -23.17
C TYR A 488 -5.88 -11.22 -21.73
N TRP A 489 -6.82 -12.06 -21.28
CA TRP A 489 -7.37 -11.98 -19.93
C TRP A 489 -6.34 -12.37 -18.87
N LEU A 490 -5.47 -13.35 -19.13
CA LEU A 490 -4.35 -13.69 -18.24
C LEU A 490 -3.37 -12.52 -18.10
N SER A 491 -3.04 -11.84 -19.20
CA SER A 491 -2.22 -10.63 -19.20
C SER A 491 -2.88 -9.48 -18.43
N THR A 492 -4.18 -9.24 -18.67
CA THR A 492 -4.98 -8.14 -18.09
C THR A 492 -5.17 -8.32 -16.58
N THR A 493 -5.62 -9.50 -16.16
CA THR A 493 -5.84 -9.83 -14.74
C THR A 493 -4.54 -9.89 -13.95
N SER A 494 -3.46 -10.46 -14.50
CA SER A 494 -2.16 -10.50 -13.80
C SER A 494 -1.49 -9.13 -13.73
N THR A 495 -1.63 -8.27 -14.75
CA THR A 495 -1.18 -6.87 -14.71
C THR A 495 -1.94 -6.08 -13.64
N LEU A 496 -3.27 -6.20 -13.60
CA LEU A 496 -4.10 -5.53 -12.59
C LEU A 496 -3.76 -6.02 -11.17
N LEU A 497 -3.61 -7.33 -10.97
CA LEU A 497 -3.20 -7.92 -9.69
C LEU A 497 -1.82 -7.43 -9.24
N TYR A 498 -0.85 -7.35 -10.15
CA TYR A 498 0.48 -6.82 -9.86
C TYR A 498 0.43 -5.34 -9.44
N LEU A 499 -0.36 -4.50 -10.12
CA LEU A 499 -0.53 -3.09 -9.74
C LEU A 499 -1.16 -2.95 -8.34
N LEU A 500 -2.18 -3.76 -8.02
CA LEU A 500 -2.80 -3.81 -6.68
C LEU A 500 -1.86 -4.34 -5.59
N GLN A 501 -0.99 -5.31 -5.90
CA GLN A 501 0.00 -5.81 -4.96
C GLN A 501 1.05 -4.75 -4.57
N ASN A 502 1.27 -3.75 -5.41
CA ASN A 502 2.24 -2.67 -5.16
C ASN A 502 1.64 -1.46 -4.41
N THR A 503 0.33 -1.20 -4.49
CA THR A 503 -0.32 -0.10 -3.77
C THR A 503 -0.81 -0.47 -2.38
N LEU A 504 -1.45 -1.64 -2.23
CA LEU A 504 -2.14 -2.01 -1.00
C LEU A 504 -1.13 -2.43 0.07
N LYS A 505 -1.20 -1.78 1.24
CA LYS A 505 -0.35 -2.06 2.40
C LYS A 505 -0.56 -3.51 2.85
N ALA A 506 0.49 -4.32 2.80
CA ALA A 506 0.44 -5.68 3.31
C ALA A 506 0.36 -5.61 4.84
N SER A 507 -0.75 -6.10 5.41
CA SER A 507 -0.86 -6.28 6.87
C SER A 507 -0.02 -7.47 7.31
N SER A 508 1.30 -7.24 7.42
CA SER A 508 2.24 -8.14 8.06
C SER A 508 2.50 -7.62 9.47
N SER A 509 1.83 -8.22 10.45
CA SER A 509 2.13 -8.03 11.87
C SER A 509 3.61 -8.33 12.14
N SER A 510 4.22 -7.55 13.03
CA SER A 510 5.66 -7.58 13.29
C SER A 510 6.09 -8.72 14.23
N THR A 511 5.75 -9.96 13.89
CA THR A 511 6.09 -11.14 14.69
C THR A 511 7.33 -11.83 14.12
N LYS A 512 8.46 -11.72 14.84
CA LYS A 512 9.68 -12.50 14.51
C LYS A 512 9.42 -13.98 14.81
N VAL A 513 9.39 -14.81 13.78
CA VAL A 513 9.36 -16.28 13.89
C VAL A 513 10.51 -16.86 13.05
N PRO A 514 11.34 -17.78 13.58
CA PRO A 514 12.52 -18.27 12.87
C PRO A 514 12.17 -19.23 11.73
N ASN A 515 13.03 -19.26 10.71
CA ASN A 515 12.90 -20.18 9.58
C ASN A 515 12.92 -21.64 10.01
N ARG A 516 11.82 -22.37 9.78
CA ARG A 516 11.85 -23.82 9.55
C ARG A 516 11.37 -24.11 8.14
N SER A 517 12.22 -24.80 7.37
CA SER A 517 11.87 -25.23 6.01
C SER A 517 10.73 -26.25 6.08
N ARG A 518 9.62 -25.95 5.42
CA ARG A 518 8.57 -26.92 5.07
C ARG A 518 8.06 -26.57 3.68
N THR A 519 8.02 -27.56 2.80
CA THR A 519 7.66 -27.46 1.38
C THR A 519 6.15 -27.31 1.19
N ALA A 520 5.62 -26.13 1.56
CA ALA A 520 4.21 -25.78 1.35
C ALA A 520 3.96 -25.19 -0.06
N THR A 521 2.81 -25.52 -0.64
CA THR A 521 2.33 -25.12 -1.98
C THR A 521 1.80 -23.67 -2.01
N GLY A 522 2.58 -22.72 -1.48
CA GLY A 522 2.20 -21.30 -1.50
C GLY A 522 2.07 -20.71 -2.91
N ASN A 523 0.93 -20.05 -3.18
CA ASN A 523 0.51 -19.52 -4.48
C ASN A 523 1.61 -18.74 -5.22
N LEU A 524 1.64 -18.91 -6.55
CA LEU A 524 2.62 -18.30 -7.45
C LEU A 524 2.71 -16.78 -7.26
N PHE A 525 1.56 -16.13 -7.04
CA PHE A 525 1.43 -14.68 -6.91
C PHE A 525 1.88 -14.11 -5.56
N ASN A 526 2.05 -14.93 -4.51
CA ASN A 526 2.71 -14.48 -3.28
C ASN A 526 4.24 -14.59 -3.39
N ARG A 527 4.74 -15.62 -4.07
CA ARG A 527 6.19 -15.79 -4.33
C ARG A 527 6.74 -14.69 -5.25
N MET A 528 5.89 -14.16 -6.15
CA MET A 528 6.14 -12.98 -6.98
C MET A 528 6.56 -11.73 -6.19
N VAL A 529 6.05 -11.54 -4.97
CA VAL A 529 6.33 -10.36 -4.13
C VAL A 529 7.59 -10.55 -3.27
N GLN A 530 7.86 -11.77 -2.78
CA GLN A 530 9.03 -12.03 -1.94
C GLN A 530 10.34 -11.82 -2.72
N ASN A 531 10.46 -12.39 -3.92
CA ASN A 531 11.64 -12.20 -4.78
C ASN A 531 11.83 -10.74 -5.25
N ALA A 532 10.81 -9.88 -5.16
CA ALA A 532 10.92 -8.45 -5.44
C ALA A 532 11.39 -7.61 -4.23
N ARG A 533 11.47 -8.21 -3.03
CA ARG A 533 11.89 -7.53 -1.78
C ARG A 533 13.26 -7.98 -1.27
N SER A 534 13.87 -9.02 -1.84
CA SER A 534 15.13 -9.60 -1.36
C SER A 534 16.18 -9.74 -2.48
N SER A 535 16.77 -8.62 -2.93
CA SER A 535 17.94 -8.62 -3.81
C SER A 535 18.80 -7.37 -3.64
N SER A 536 19.59 -7.34 -2.56
CA SER A 536 20.77 -6.48 -2.43
C SER A 536 22.01 -7.36 -2.59
N SER A 537 22.78 -7.12 -3.66
CA SER A 537 23.87 -7.98 -4.16
C SER A 537 23.43 -9.36 -4.71
N GLY A 538 24.09 -9.80 -5.79
CA GLY A 538 23.82 -11.08 -6.47
C GLY A 538 23.52 -10.93 -7.97
N LEU A 539 24.08 -11.81 -8.80
CA LEU A 539 24.03 -11.72 -10.26
C LEU A 539 22.61 -11.88 -10.85
N GLY A 540 22.18 -10.85 -11.58
CA GLY A 540 21.62 -10.97 -12.93
C GLY A 540 20.64 -12.10 -13.27
N ILE A 541 19.44 -12.10 -12.69
CA ILE A 541 18.25 -12.70 -13.34
C ILE A 541 17.19 -11.61 -13.48
N SER A 542 16.76 -11.33 -14.72
CA SER A 542 15.80 -10.26 -14.99
C SER A 542 14.37 -10.66 -14.58
N ASN A 543 13.85 -10.03 -13.53
CA ASN A 543 12.41 -10.05 -13.24
C ASN A 543 11.65 -9.44 -14.43
N GLY A 544 10.65 -10.15 -14.98
CA GLY A 544 9.90 -9.76 -16.21
C GLY A 544 9.08 -8.46 -16.15
N TYR A 545 9.18 -7.68 -15.07
CA TYR A 545 8.62 -6.32 -14.92
C TYR A 545 9.70 -5.26 -14.63
N SER A 546 10.96 -5.66 -14.43
CA SER A 546 12.02 -4.87 -13.79
C SER A 546 12.58 -3.70 -14.61
N GLY A 547 12.18 -3.56 -15.88
CA GLY A 547 12.67 -2.49 -16.76
C GLY A 547 11.76 -1.26 -16.88
N MET A 548 10.51 -1.32 -16.39
CA MET A 548 9.44 -0.40 -16.82
C MET A 548 8.62 0.20 -15.66
N VAL A 549 9.31 0.60 -14.59
CA VAL A 549 8.81 1.61 -13.65
C VAL A 549 9.84 2.73 -13.57
N GLY A 550 9.61 3.79 -14.35
CA GLY A 550 10.22 5.08 -14.04
C GLY A 550 9.76 5.47 -12.65
N ARG A 551 10.72 5.61 -11.72
CA ARG A 551 10.52 5.71 -10.26
C ARG A 551 9.34 6.62 -9.91
N ALA A 552 8.18 6.01 -9.65
CA ALA A 552 7.06 6.73 -9.06
C ALA A 552 7.51 7.27 -7.71
N ASP A 553 7.24 8.55 -7.43
CA ASP A 553 7.42 9.09 -6.09
C ASP A 553 6.61 8.22 -5.11
N THR A 554 7.12 8.02 -3.89
CA THR A 554 6.52 7.14 -2.89
C THR A 554 5.22 7.71 -2.35
N THR A 555 4.14 7.58 -3.11
CA THR A 555 2.77 7.64 -2.59
C THR A 555 2.65 6.62 -1.47
N SER A 556 2.19 7.08 -0.30
CA SER A 556 1.97 6.25 0.89
C SER A 556 1.22 4.96 0.56
N MET A 557 1.71 3.82 1.07
CA MET A 557 1.01 2.54 0.89
C MET A 557 -0.41 2.65 1.43
N ILE A 558 -1.40 2.40 0.58
CA ILE A 558 -2.81 2.66 0.86
C ILE A 558 -3.31 1.62 1.87
N GLU A 559 -4.04 2.09 2.87
CA GLU A 559 -4.70 1.23 3.85
C GLU A 559 -5.98 0.64 3.25
N ALA A 560 -5.86 -0.60 2.77
CA ALA A 560 -6.93 -1.26 2.02
C ALA A 560 -8.10 -1.63 2.94
N LYS A 561 -9.28 -1.05 2.70
CA LYS A 561 -10.53 -1.52 3.33
C LYS A 561 -10.92 -2.91 2.79
N TYR A 562 -11.77 -3.62 3.53
CA TYR A 562 -12.20 -5.00 3.23
C TYR A 562 -12.59 -5.25 1.75
N PRO A 563 -13.37 -4.38 1.06
CA PRO A 563 -13.75 -4.61 -0.34
C PRO A 563 -12.54 -4.74 -1.28
N ALA A 564 -11.47 -3.96 -1.06
CA ALA A 564 -10.25 -3.99 -1.86
C ALA A 564 -9.43 -5.27 -1.62
N VAL A 565 -9.44 -5.79 -0.38
CA VAL A 565 -8.79 -7.05 -0.04
C VAL A 565 -9.54 -8.23 -0.68
N ARG A 566 -10.87 -8.24 -0.61
CA ARG A 566 -11.74 -9.22 -1.28
C ARG A 566 -11.56 -9.20 -2.80
N PHE A 567 -11.53 -8.02 -3.42
CA PHE A 567 -11.26 -7.83 -4.85
C PHE A 567 -9.90 -8.42 -5.27
N LYS A 568 -8.84 -8.18 -4.48
CA LYS A 568 -7.50 -8.76 -4.72
C LYS A 568 -7.51 -10.30 -4.62
N GLN A 569 -8.25 -10.87 -3.67
CA GLN A 569 -8.41 -12.33 -3.54
C GLN A 569 -9.15 -12.92 -4.75
N GLN A 570 -10.28 -12.31 -5.14
CA GLN A 570 -11.05 -12.70 -6.32
C GLN A 570 -10.19 -12.64 -7.60
N LEU A 571 -9.46 -11.54 -7.83
CA LEU A 571 -8.53 -11.44 -8.96
C LEU A 571 -7.44 -12.52 -8.93
N THR A 572 -6.89 -12.87 -7.76
CA THR A 572 -5.91 -13.95 -7.64
C THR A 572 -6.51 -15.29 -8.09
N ALA A 573 -7.74 -15.60 -7.64
CA ALA A 573 -8.46 -16.80 -8.06
C ALA A 573 -8.78 -16.81 -9.56
N TYR A 574 -9.12 -15.67 -10.18
CA TYR A 574 -9.33 -15.58 -11.63
C TYR A 574 -8.03 -15.77 -12.43
N VAL A 575 -6.92 -15.18 -12.02
CA VAL A 575 -5.61 -15.41 -12.65
C VAL A 575 -5.24 -16.90 -12.58
N GLU A 576 -5.49 -17.55 -11.44
CA GLU A 576 -5.24 -18.99 -11.25
C GLU A 576 -6.20 -19.88 -12.06
N LYS A 577 -7.48 -19.51 -12.20
CA LYS A 577 -8.46 -20.17 -13.10
C LYS A 577 -7.99 -20.10 -14.56
N ILE A 578 -7.69 -18.90 -15.07
CA ILE A 578 -7.28 -18.68 -16.48
C ILE A 578 -5.95 -19.40 -16.77
N TYR A 579 -4.97 -19.28 -15.86
CA TYR A 579 -3.70 -20.00 -15.96
C TYR A 579 -3.90 -21.53 -16.01
N GLY A 580 -4.78 -22.05 -15.16
CA GLY A 580 -5.17 -23.46 -15.16
C GLY A 580 -5.73 -23.90 -16.51
N THR A 581 -6.76 -23.20 -17.00
CA THR A 581 -7.40 -23.50 -18.30
C THR A 581 -6.40 -23.50 -19.46
N MET A 582 -5.55 -22.48 -19.58
CA MET A 582 -4.54 -22.40 -20.65
C MET A 582 -3.52 -23.54 -20.55
N ARG A 583 -2.96 -23.77 -19.36
CA ARG A 583 -1.99 -24.85 -19.11
C ARG A 583 -2.57 -26.21 -19.44
N ASP A 584 -3.79 -26.48 -18.99
CA ASP A 584 -4.39 -27.81 -19.10
C ASP A 584 -5.01 -28.05 -20.50
N SER A 585 -5.30 -27.00 -21.28
CA SER A 585 -5.52 -27.14 -22.73
C SER A 585 -4.24 -27.60 -23.44
N LEU A 586 -3.11 -26.94 -23.21
CA LEU A 586 -1.82 -27.35 -23.80
C LEU A 586 -1.43 -28.78 -23.38
N LYS A 587 -1.68 -29.18 -22.12
CA LYS A 587 -1.51 -30.58 -21.71
C LYS A 587 -2.43 -31.53 -22.45
N ARG A 588 -3.70 -31.16 -22.70
CA ARG A 588 -4.68 -31.98 -23.43
C ARG A 588 -4.24 -32.22 -24.88
N GLU A 589 -3.86 -31.15 -25.57
CA GLU A 589 -3.31 -31.17 -26.94
C GLU A 589 -2.06 -32.04 -27.02
N ILE A 590 -1.08 -31.79 -26.13
CA ILE A 590 0.15 -32.59 -26.09
C ILE A 590 -0.17 -34.04 -25.74
N SER A 591 -1.05 -34.33 -24.78
CA SER A 591 -1.40 -35.70 -24.39
C SER A 591 -2.00 -36.52 -25.53
N ALA A 592 -2.77 -35.88 -26.42
CA ALA A 592 -3.35 -36.54 -27.60
C ALA A 592 -2.30 -36.94 -28.64
N ILE A 593 -1.16 -36.22 -28.70
CA ILE A 593 -0.02 -36.54 -29.59
C ILE A 593 0.98 -37.46 -28.89
N LEU A 594 1.19 -37.27 -27.58
CA LEU A 594 2.18 -37.97 -26.77
C LEU A 594 1.92 -39.48 -26.69
N THR A 595 0.64 -39.90 -26.74
CA THR A 595 0.26 -41.31 -26.88
C THR A 595 0.86 -41.97 -28.12
N LEU A 596 0.97 -41.23 -29.23
CA LEU A 596 1.57 -41.65 -30.50
C LEU A 596 3.11 -41.56 -30.51
N CYS A 597 3.71 -41.02 -29.45
CA CYS A 597 5.16 -40.90 -29.26
C CYS A 597 5.76 -41.99 -28.36
N ILE A 598 4.94 -42.84 -27.71
CA ILE A 598 5.39 -43.82 -26.71
C ILE A 598 5.96 -45.11 -27.32
N GLN A 599 5.50 -45.50 -28.51
CA GLN A 599 6.03 -46.64 -29.26
C GLN A 599 6.54 -46.17 -30.62
N ALA A 600 7.71 -46.66 -31.04
CA ALA A 600 8.25 -46.45 -32.37
C ALA A 600 7.35 -47.12 -33.43
N PRO A 601 7.05 -46.46 -34.58
CA PRO A 601 6.24 -47.05 -35.63
C PRO A 601 6.82 -48.37 -36.18
N ARG A 602 6.26 -49.50 -35.70
CA ARG A 602 6.64 -50.84 -36.15
C ARG A 602 6.31 -50.98 -37.64
N ALA A 603 7.33 -51.24 -38.47
CA ALA A 603 7.11 -51.49 -39.90
C ALA A 603 6.23 -52.74 -40.07
N GLY A 604 5.09 -52.58 -40.75
CA GLY A 604 4.10 -53.65 -40.90
C GLY A 604 4.71 -54.90 -41.54
N ARG A 605 4.41 -56.09 -40.97
CA ARG A 605 4.89 -57.39 -41.45
C ARG A 605 4.25 -57.78 -42.79
N VAL A 606 4.66 -57.14 -43.87
CA VAL A 606 4.43 -57.65 -45.23
C VAL A 606 5.21 -58.97 -45.36
N ARG A 607 4.50 -60.05 -45.71
CA ARG A 607 5.05 -61.41 -45.83
C ARG A 607 6.25 -61.39 -46.79
N ALA A 608 7.38 -61.95 -46.35
CA ALA A 608 8.67 -61.78 -47.03
C ALA A 608 8.71 -62.45 -48.41
N SER A 609 8.45 -61.66 -49.47
CA SER A 609 8.80 -62.01 -50.85
C SER A 609 10.21 -61.49 -51.17
N ARG A 610 10.98 -62.25 -51.96
CA ARG A 610 12.41 -62.01 -52.23
C ARG A 610 12.65 -60.64 -52.88
N GLY A 611 13.37 -59.74 -52.19
CA GLY A 611 13.75 -58.42 -52.74
C GLY A 611 14.55 -57.53 -51.79
N SER A 612 15.86 -57.79 -51.65
CA SER A 612 16.74 -57.20 -50.60
C SER A 612 16.99 -55.68 -50.65
N LEU A 613 16.33 -54.93 -51.54
CA LEU A 613 16.61 -53.50 -51.79
C LEU A 613 15.52 -52.53 -51.31
N LYS A 614 14.33 -52.99 -50.91
CA LYS A 614 13.23 -52.09 -50.47
C LYS A 614 13.23 -51.79 -48.96
N SER A 615 13.91 -52.58 -48.14
CA SER A 615 13.89 -52.49 -46.66
C SER A 615 14.50 -51.18 -46.10
N ILE A 616 15.50 -50.62 -46.79
CA ILE A 616 16.16 -49.37 -46.37
C ILE A 616 15.22 -48.18 -46.51
N HIS A 617 14.41 -48.11 -47.58
CA HIS A 617 13.42 -47.04 -47.75
C HIS A 617 12.26 -47.15 -46.75
N SER A 618 11.75 -48.35 -46.45
CA SER A 618 10.67 -48.50 -45.45
C SER A 618 11.11 -48.12 -44.03
N SER A 619 12.36 -48.42 -43.65
CA SER A 619 12.92 -48.04 -42.34
C SER A 619 13.46 -46.59 -42.27
N ALA A 620 13.56 -45.91 -43.42
CA ALA A 620 13.71 -44.46 -43.48
C ALA A 620 12.34 -43.76 -43.34
N LEU A 621 11.32 -44.21 -44.08
CA LEU A 621 9.96 -43.65 -44.01
C LEU A 621 9.35 -43.78 -42.60
N SER A 622 9.56 -44.89 -41.88
CA SER A 622 9.03 -45.03 -40.51
C SER A 622 9.68 -44.05 -39.52
N ARG A 623 11.00 -43.81 -39.63
CA ARG A 623 11.71 -42.78 -38.86
C ARG A 623 11.30 -41.36 -39.24
N GLN A 624 10.99 -41.13 -40.52
CA GLN A 624 10.54 -39.84 -41.01
C GLN A 624 9.12 -39.52 -40.52
N ALA A 625 8.21 -40.51 -40.52
CA ALA A 625 6.89 -40.40 -39.93
C ALA A 625 6.95 -40.21 -38.39
N SER A 626 7.88 -40.88 -37.70
CA SER A 626 7.97 -40.79 -36.24
C SER A 626 8.44 -39.42 -35.72
N SER A 627 9.27 -38.69 -36.48
CA SER A 627 9.62 -37.29 -36.15
C SER A 627 8.42 -36.33 -36.31
N VAL A 628 7.43 -36.62 -37.17
CA VAL A 628 6.25 -35.74 -37.35
C VAL A 628 5.46 -35.56 -36.06
N HIS A 629 5.33 -36.59 -35.21
CA HIS A 629 4.62 -36.47 -33.94
C HIS A 629 5.34 -35.54 -32.95
N TRP A 630 6.67 -35.65 -32.82
CA TRP A 630 7.48 -34.75 -31.99
C TRP A 630 7.49 -33.31 -32.53
N GLN A 631 7.62 -33.14 -33.84
CA GLN A 631 7.48 -31.83 -34.48
C GLN A 631 6.09 -31.21 -34.26
N ASN A 632 5.03 -32.02 -34.15
CA ASN A 632 3.69 -31.52 -33.83
C ASN A 632 3.56 -31.09 -32.36
N ILE A 633 4.20 -31.79 -31.41
CA ILE A 633 4.33 -31.32 -30.01
C ILE A 633 5.08 -29.98 -29.98
N VAL A 634 6.19 -29.86 -30.73
CA VAL A 634 6.95 -28.60 -30.85
C VAL A 634 6.12 -27.47 -31.48
N LYS A 635 5.21 -27.78 -32.42
CA LYS A 635 4.24 -26.80 -32.95
C LYS A 635 3.24 -26.33 -31.89
N CYS A 636 2.67 -27.22 -31.07
CA CYS A 636 1.78 -26.82 -29.96
C CYS A 636 2.50 -25.94 -28.92
N LEU A 637 3.75 -26.27 -28.60
CA LEU A 637 4.60 -25.46 -27.72
C LEU A 637 4.87 -24.06 -28.31
N ASN A 638 5.25 -23.99 -29.59
CA ASN A 638 5.45 -22.71 -30.30
C ASN A 638 4.16 -21.90 -30.38
N HIS A 639 3.04 -22.50 -30.79
CA HIS A 639 1.76 -21.81 -30.91
C HIS A 639 1.31 -21.22 -29.56
N THR A 640 1.50 -21.94 -28.46
CA THR A 640 1.17 -21.42 -27.12
C THR A 640 2.13 -20.30 -26.70
N LEU A 641 3.44 -20.46 -26.98
CA LEU A 641 4.45 -19.43 -26.70
C LEU A 641 4.15 -18.13 -27.47
N GLU A 642 3.85 -18.24 -28.77
CA GLU A 642 3.47 -17.12 -29.63
C GLU A 642 2.17 -16.46 -29.14
N THR A 643 1.12 -17.24 -28.87
CA THR A 643 -0.16 -16.73 -28.36
C THR A 643 -0.02 -15.99 -27.03
N MET A 644 0.81 -16.50 -26.10
CA MET A 644 1.10 -15.83 -24.82
C MET A 644 1.98 -14.58 -25.00
N ASN A 645 3.02 -14.64 -25.85
CA ASN A 645 3.95 -13.53 -26.09
C ASN A 645 3.30 -12.37 -26.86
N ASN A 646 2.47 -12.67 -27.87
CA ASN A 646 1.71 -11.68 -28.63
C ASN A 646 0.67 -10.94 -27.76
N ASN A 647 0.20 -11.59 -26.69
CA ASN A 647 -0.65 -10.99 -25.66
C ASN A 647 0.14 -10.45 -24.44
N TYR A 648 1.48 -10.35 -24.57
CA TYR A 648 2.38 -9.83 -23.54
C TYR A 648 2.17 -10.46 -22.14
N VAL A 649 1.79 -11.74 -22.08
CA VAL A 649 1.65 -12.48 -20.81
C VAL A 649 2.99 -12.47 -20.08
N PRO A 650 3.04 -12.18 -18.77
CA PRO A 650 4.29 -12.08 -18.04
C PRO A 650 5.20 -13.32 -18.19
N PRO A 651 6.49 -13.18 -18.55
CA PRO A 651 7.37 -14.32 -18.84
C PRO A 651 7.48 -15.35 -17.70
N MET A 652 7.37 -14.89 -16.46
CA MET A 652 7.29 -15.74 -15.25
C MET A 652 6.16 -16.77 -15.30
N ILE A 653 5.00 -16.38 -15.87
CA ILE A 653 3.83 -17.24 -16.03
C ILE A 653 4.06 -18.21 -17.19
N ILE A 654 4.49 -17.70 -18.36
CA ILE A 654 4.82 -18.50 -19.56
C ILE A 654 5.81 -19.63 -19.19
N ARG A 655 6.88 -19.30 -18.48
CA ARG A 655 7.89 -20.26 -18.02
C ARG A 655 7.33 -21.28 -17.04
N LYS A 656 6.37 -20.91 -16.18
CA LYS A 656 5.75 -21.88 -15.28
C LYS A 656 4.74 -22.79 -15.98
N THR A 657 4.07 -22.31 -17.02
CA THR A 657 3.28 -23.15 -17.94
C THR A 657 4.16 -24.25 -18.53
N PHE A 658 5.29 -23.89 -19.15
CA PHE A 658 6.16 -24.88 -19.80
C PHE A 658 6.82 -25.83 -18.81
N SER A 659 7.28 -25.37 -17.65
CA SER A 659 7.76 -26.25 -16.58
C SER A 659 6.69 -27.27 -16.13
N GLN A 660 5.42 -26.85 -15.95
CA GLN A 660 4.33 -27.77 -15.58
C GLN A 660 3.86 -28.68 -16.72
N VAL A 661 4.13 -28.33 -17.98
CA VAL A 661 3.87 -29.18 -19.16
C VAL A 661 5.00 -30.20 -19.36
N PHE A 662 6.26 -29.80 -19.20
CA PHE A 662 7.42 -30.68 -19.30
C PHE A 662 7.43 -31.71 -18.15
N ALA A 663 7.08 -31.31 -16.93
CA ALA A 663 6.87 -32.23 -15.81
C ALA A 663 5.72 -33.23 -16.08
N PHE A 664 4.62 -32.80 -16.73
CA PHE A 664 3.54 -33.69 -17.15
C PHE A 664 4.01 -34.70 -18.22
N MET A 665 4.76 -34.25 -19.23
CA MET A 665 5.35 -35.11 -20.26
C MET A 665 6.34 -36.12 -19.66
N ASN A 666 7.17 -35.70 -18.69
CA ASN A 666 8.07 -36.58 -17.95
C ASN A 666 7.30 -37.74 -17.31
N VAL A 667 6.26 -37.43 -16.53
CA VAL A 667 5.44 -38.44 -15.83
C VAL A 667 4.72 -39.36 -16.82
N GLN A 668 4.10 -38.83 -17.88
CA GLN A 668 3.37 -39.64 -18.86
C GLN A 668 4.26 -40.62 -19.63
N LEU A 669 5.44 -40.17 -20.08
CA LEU A 669 6.39 -41.03 -20.79
C LEU A 669 7.05 -42.04 -19.83
N PHE A 670 7.45 -41.61 -18.64
CA PHE A 670 8.12 -42.46 -17.65
C PHE A 670 7.21 -43.55 -17.09
N ASN A 671 5.96 -43.21 -16.73
CA ASN A 671 4.95 -44.20 -16.34
C ASN A 671 4.66 -45.19 -17.47
N SER A 672 4.71 -44.74 -18.72
CA SER A 672 4.52 -45.63 -19.87
C SER A 672 5.64 -46.66 -20.04
N LEU A 673 6.89 -46.32 -19.68
CA LEU A 673 7.97 -47.29 -19.58
C LEU A 673 7.77 -48.24 -18.38
N LEU A 674 7.45 -47.72 -17.19
CA LEU A 674 7.29 -48.53 -15.96
C LEU A 674 6.10 -49.53 -16.00
N LEU A 675 5.07 -49.24 -16.79
CA LEU A 675 3.84 -50.04 -16.86
C LEU A 675 3.75 -50.98 -18.07
N ARG A 676 4.48 -50.72 -19.17
CA ARG A 676 4.31 -51.47 -20.43
C ARG A 676 5.62 -52.01 -20.99
N ARG A 677 5.84 -53.32 -20.82
CA ARG A 677 6.99 -54.07 -21.36
C ARG A 677 7.26 -53.80 -22.85
N GLU A 678 6.22 -53.64 -23.65
CA GLU A 678 6.35 -53.30 -25.08
C GLU A 678 7.12 -52.00 -25.37
N CYS A 679 7.15 -51.06 -24.42
CA CYS A 679 7.79 -49.76 -24.57
C CYS A 679 9.28 -49.81 -24.21
N CYS A 680 9.71 -50.79 -23.39
CA CYS A 680 11.11 -51.00 -23.00
C CYS A 680 11.90 -51.78 -24.07
N SER A 681 11.96 -51.27 -25.30
CA SER A 681 12.87 -51.80 -26.33
C SER A 681 14.02 -50.84 -26.63
N PHE A 682 15.08 -51.34 -27.26
CA PHE A 682 16.19 -50.50 -27.72
C PHE A 682 15.71 -49.48 -28.78
N SER A 683 14.90 -49.91 -29.75
CA SER A 683 14.36 -49.01 -30.79
C SER A 683 13.41 -47.93 -30.25
N ASN A 684 12.60 -48.25 -29.24
CA ASN A 684 11.78 -47.26 -28.53
C ASN A 684 12.67 -46.29 -27.76
N GLY A 685 13.75 -46.77 -27.12
CA GLY A 685 14.77 -45.93 -26.50
C GLY A 685 15.38 -44.93 -27.49
N GLU A 686 15.82 -45.38 -28.67
CA GLU A 686 16.33 -44.46 -29.71
C GLU A 686 15.27 -43.47 -30.19
N PHE A 687 14.02 -43.90 -30.35
CA PHE A 687 12.93 -43.03 -30.80
C PHE A 687 12.60 -41.94 -29.76
N LEU A 688 12.43 -42.32 -28.50
CA LEU A 688 12.23 -41.38 -27.39
C LEU A 688 13.43 -40.44 -27.25
N LYS A 689 14.67 -40.93 -27.45
CA LYS A 689 15.89 -40.12 -27.39
C LYS A 689 15.92 -39.04 -28.46
N ALA A 690 15.53 -39.37 -29.69
CA ALA A 690 15.40 -38.40 -30.78
C ALA A 690 14.31 -37.34 -30.48
N GLY A 691 13.15 -37.76 -29.96
CA GLY A 691 12.09 -36.85 -29.55
C GLY A 691 12.47 -35.89 -28.42
N LEU A 692 13.15 -36.40 -27.39
CA LEU A 692 13.71 -35.58 -26.32
C LEU A 692 14.75 -34.58 -26.85
N GLN A 693 15.53 -34.93 -27.88
CA GLN A 693 16.48 -34.02 -28.51
C GLN A 693 15.78 -32.89 -29.31
N GLU A 694 14.61 -33.15 -29.91
CA GLU A 694 13.79 -32.07 -30.51
C GLU A 694 13.29 -31.09 -29.43
N LEU A 695 12.93 -31.57 -28.23
CA LEU A 695 12.55 -30.72 -27.09
C LEU A 695 13.73 -29.95 -26.49
N GLU A 696 14.92 -30.56 -26.36
CA GLU A 696 16.16 -29.88 -25.95
C GLU A 696 16.52 -28.74 -26.93
N GLN A 697 16.35 -29.00 -28.23
CA GLN A 697 16.54 -27.99 -29.27
C GLN A 697 15.47 -26.89 -29.24
N TRP A 698 14.26 -27.18 -28.77
CA TRP A 698 13.24 -26.15 -28.53
C TRP A 698 13.57 -25.28 -27.31
N CYS A 699 13.95 -25.89 -26.19
CA CYS A 699 14.36 -25.18 -24.97
C CYS A 699 15.59 -24.28 -25.17
N SER A 700 16.53 -24.67 -26.04
CA SER A 700 17.75 -23.89 -26.33
C SER A 700 17.58 -22.83 -27.43
N ARG A 701 16.54 -22.92 -28.26
CA ARG A 701 16.14 -21.86 -29.21
C ARG A 701 15.25 -20.80 -28.54
N THR A 702 14.37 -21.24 -27.66
CA THR A 702 13.55 -20.36 -26.82
C THR A 702 14.46 -19.65 -25.81
N THR A 703 14.25 -18.35 -25.55
CA THR A 703 15.12 -17.64 -24.61
C THR A 703 14.91 -18.14 -23.18
N GLU A 704 15.97 -18.06 -22.37
CA GLU A 704 15.99 -18.44 -20.95
C GLU A 704 14.87 -17.75 -20.12
N GLU A 705 14.44 -16.57 -20.57
CA GLU A 705 13.29 -15.82 -20.06
C GLU A 705 11.96 -16.63 -20.10
N TYR A 706 11.70 -17.41 -21.16
CA TYR A 706 10.47 -18.20 -21.33
C TYR A 706 10.67 -19.71 -21.10
N ALA A 707 11.83 -20.28 -21.43
CA ALA A 707 12.10 -21.71 -21.22
C ALA A 707 12.65 -22.00 -19.83
N GLY A 708 13.72 -21.30 -19.43
CA GLY A 708 14.48 -21.53 -18.20
C GLY A 708 14.76 -23.02 -17.91
N THR A 709 14.56 -23.44 -16.66
CA THR A 709 14.81 -24.81 -16.17
C THR A 709 13.77 -25.85 -16.61
N SER A 710 12.94 -25.58 -17.63
CA SER A 710 11.90 -26.54 -18.06
C SER A 710 12.48 -27.85 -18.60
N TRP A 711 13.75 -27.83 -19.07
CA TRP A 711 14.47 -29.03 -19.52
C TRP A 711 14.82 -30.01 -18.39
N ASP A 712 14.95 -29.51 -17.16
CA ASP A 712 15.33 -30.29 -15.99
C ASP A 712 14.14 -31.12 -15.45
N GLU A 713 12.92 -30.65 -15.70
CA GLU A 713 11.67 -31.36 -15.37
C GLU A 713 11.56 -32.73 -16.09
N LEU A 714 12.26 -32.92 -17.22
CA LEU A 714 12.34 -34.17 -18.00
C LEU A 714 13.40 -35.17 -17.49
N GLN A 715 14.02 -34.94 -16.34
CA GLN A 715 15.14 -35.75 -15.82
C GLN A 715 14.85 -37.26 -15.72
N HIS A 716 13.65 -37.69 -15.31
CA HIS A 716 13.37 -39.13 -15.12
C HIS A 716 13.29 -39.86 -16.47
N ILE A 717 12.56 -39.30 -17.44
CA ILE A 717 12.48 -39.89 -18.78
C ILE A 717 13.83 -39.80 -19.51
N ARG A 718 14.61 -38.73 -19.31
CA ARG A 718 15.97 -38.60 -19.88
C ARG A 718 16.92 -39.69 -19.37
N GLN A 719 16.94 -39.97 -18.06
CA GLN A 719 17.75 -41.03 -17.48
C GLN A 719 17.26 -42.42 -17.92
N ALA A 720 15.94 -42.69 -17.85
CA ALA A 720 15.35 -43.96 -18.28
C ALA A 720 15.65 -44.28 -19.76
N VAL A 721 15.56 -43.29 -20.64
CA VAL A 721 15.88 -43.43 -22.07
C VAL A 721 17.39 -43.55 -22.30
N GLY A 722 18.21 -42.84 -21.53
CA GLY A 722 19.67 -43.00 -21.53
C GLY A 722 20.09 -44.43 -21.19
N PHE A 723 19.50 -45.00 -20.14
CA PHE A 723 19.67 -46.39 -19.73
C PHE A 723 19.18 -47.38 -20.80
N LEU A 724 17.99 -47.21 -21.37
CA LEU A 724 17.46 -48.09 -22.43
C LEU A 724 18.39 -48.17 -23.66
N VAL A 725 19.03 -47.06 -24.04
CA VAL A 725 19.95 -46.98 -25.21
C VAL A 725 21.39 -47.38 -24.87
N LEU A 726 21.73 -47.67 -23.61
CA LEU A 726 23.04 -48.21 -23.24
C LEU A 726 23.23 -49.62 -23.82
N HIS A 727 24.38 -49.87 -24.46
CA HIS A 727 24.65 -51.16 -25.13
C HIS A 727 25.27 -52.21 -24.20
N GLN A 728 25.99 -51.81 -23.15
CA GLN A 728 26.74 -52.69 -22.24
C GLN A 728 26.08 -52.77 -20.85
N LYS A 729 24.76 -53.01 -20.80
CA LYS A 729 23.98 -53.07 -19.54
C LYS A 729 24.44 -54.18 -18.60
N SER A 730 24.89 -55.32 -19.15
CA SER A 730 25.35 -56.49 -18.40
C SER A 730 26.77 -56.36 -17.82
N HIS A 731 27.49 -55.27 -18.12
CA HIS A 731 28.87 -55.04 -17.66
C HIS A 731 29.01 -53.89 -16.65
N LYS A 732 27.91 -53.28 -16.19
CA LYS A 732 27.93 -52.24 -15.14
C LYS A 732 27.37 -52.78 -13.83
N THR A 733 27.98 -52.35 -12.73
CA THR A 733 27.51 -52.61 -11.36
C THR A 733 26.23 -51.80 -11.04
N LEU A 734 25.52 -52.18 -9.97
CA LEU A 734 24.34 -51.43 -9.51
C LEU A 734 24.71 -50.01 -9.03
N GLU A 735 25.89 -49.84 -8.42
CA GLU A 735 26.42 -48.54 -8.00
C GLU A 735 26.67 -47.64 -9.22
N GLU A 736 27.38 -48.11 -10.25
CA GLU A 736 27.58 -47.38 -11.51
C GLU A 736 26.27 -47.00 -12.22
N ILE A 737 25.24 -47.85 -12.15
CA ILE A 737 23.93 -47.55 -12.76
C ILE A 737 23.18 -46.50 -11.94
N THR A 738 23.29 -46.53 -10.61
CA THR A 738 22.58 -45.62 -9.71
C THR A 738 23.25 -44.25 -9.67
N ASP A 739 24.55 -44.18 -9.41
CA ASP A 739 25.26 -42.92 -9.13
C ASP A 739 25.73 -42.19 -10.41
N GLU A 740 26.25 -42.91 -11.42
CA GLU A 740 26.73 -42.27 -12.66
C GLU A 740 25.63 -42.04 -13.71
N LEU A 741 24.67 -42.97 -13.84
CA LEU A 741 23.74 -43.00 -14.96
C LEU A 741 22.31 -42.54 -14.61
N CYS A 742 21.77 -42.97 -13.47
CA CYS A 742 20.36 -42.77 -13.11
C CYS A 742 20.12 -42.19 -11.70
N PRO A 743 20.84 -41.14 -11.24
CA PRO A 743 20.78 -40.66 -9.84
C PRO A 743 19.46 -40.00 -9.41
N VAL A 744 18.44 -39.97 -10.27
CA VAL A 744 17.08 -39.50 -9.96
C VAL A 744 16.05 -40.64 -9.97
N LEU A 745 16.41 -41.82 -10.50
CA LEU A 745 15.55 -43.00 -10.50
C LEU A 745 15.81 -43.84 -9.24
N SER A 746 14.76 -44.38 -8.62
CA SER A 746 14.96 -45.33 -7.52
C SER A 746 15.43 -46.69 -8.03
N ILE A 747 16.15 -47.45 -7.19
CA ILE A 747 16.61 -48.82 -7.52
C ILE A 747 15.45 -49.68 -8.03
N SER A 748 14.28 -49.61 -7.41
CA SER A 748 13.08 -50.34 -7.84
C SER A 748 12.57 -49.91 -9.23
N GLN A 749 12.71 -48.64 -9.61
CA GLN A 749 12.37 -48.15 -10.94
C GLN A 749 13.39 -48.61 -12.00
N ILE A 750 14.68 -48.55 -11.67
CA ILE A 750 15.79 -49.04 -12.52
C ILE A 750 15.60 -50.54 -12.79
N TYR A 751 15.38 -51.33 -11.72
CA TYR A 751 15.11 -52.76 -11.80
C TYR A 751 13.86 -53.06 -12.63
N ARG A 752 12.77 -52.31 -12.43
CA ARG A 752 11.52 -52.47 -13.19
C ARG A 752 11.69 -52.19 -14.68
N ILE A 753 12.48 -51.19 -15.06
CA ILE A 753 12.77 -50.90 -16.48
C ILE A 753 13.73 -51.94 -17.07
N GLY A 754 14.77 -52.32 -16.33
CA GLY A 754 15.79 -53.28 -16.76
C GLY A 754 15.29 -54.71 -16.92
N THR A 755 14.41 -55.20 -16.05
CA THR A 755 13.76 -56.53 -16.17
C THR A 755 12.70 -56.59 -17.28
N MET A 756 12.10 -55.44 -17.64
CA MET A 756 11.20 -55.36 -18.79
C MET A 756 11.93 -55.08 -20.12
N PHE A 757 13.22 -54.73 -20.10
CA PHE A 757 13.99 -54.43 -21.29
C PHE A 757 14.15 -55.65 -22.22
N TRP A 758 14.10 -55.40 -23.52
CA TRP A 758 14.54 -56.34 -24.55
C TRP A 758 15.18 -55.60 -25.72
N ASP A 759 16.28 -56.12 -26.27
CA ASP A 759 16.87 -55.56 -27.49
C ASP A 759 16.21 -56.18 -28.73
N ASP A 760 15.63 -55.32 -29.57
CA ASP A 760 14.94 -55.67 -30.81
C ASP A 760 15.79 -55.45 -32.07
N LYS A 761 17.05 -55.00 -31.93
CA LYS A 761 17.99 -54.70 -33.01
C LYS A 761 19.30 -55.48 -32.96
N TYR A 762 19.98 -55.50 -31.81
CA TYR A 762 21.37 -55.97 -31.72
C TYR A 762 21.56 -57.19 -30.80
N GLY A 763 20.50 -57.63 -30.12
CA GLY A 763 20.54 -58.79 -29.21
C GLY A 763 21.34 -58.54 -27.92
N ALA A 764 21.56 -57.28 -27.53
CA ALA A 764 22.20 -56.93 -26.28
C ALA A 764 21.44 -57.52 -25.07
N GLN A 765 22.21 -58.07 -24.13
CA GLN A 765 21.69 -58.61 -22.88
C GLN A 765 21.10 -57.50 -21.99
N GLY A 766 20.25 -57.90 -21.05
CA GLY A 766 19.59 -57.00 -20.09
C GLY A 766 20.54 -56.57 -18.96
N LEU A 767 19.99 -56.50 -17.74
CA LEU A 767 20.80 -56.38 -16.53
C LEU A 767 21.75 -57.58 -16.36
N SER A 768 22.85 -57.39 -15.64
CA SER A 768 23.67 -58.50 -15.15
C SER A 768 22.84 -59.43 -14.25
N GLN A 769 23.22 -60.70 -14.14
CA GLN A 769 22.54 -61.65 -13.26
C GLN A 769 22.65 -61.23 -11.79
N GLU A 770 23.81 -60.73 -11.35
CA GLU A 770 24.02 -60.17 -10.00
C GLU A 770 23.04 -59.01 -9.70
N VAL A 771 22.83 -58.12 -10.66
CA VAL A 771 21.90 -56.97 -10.56
C VAL A 771 20.43 -57.41 -10.70
N SER A 772 20.18 -58.62 -11.20
CA SER A 772 18.85 -59.21 -11.32
C SER A 772 18.46 -60.06 -10.11
N GLU A 773 19.45 -60.59 -9.37
CA GLU A 773 19.25 -61.45 -8.18
C GLU A 773 19.47 -60.71 -6.85
N SER A 774 20.01 -59.49 -6.89
CA SER A 774 20.13 -58.60 -5.72
C SER A 774 18.74 -58.27 -5.13
N PRO A 775 18.49 -58.55 -3.83
CA PRO A 775 17.22 -58.21 -3.18
C PRO A 775 17.05 -56.70 -3.02
N CYS A 776 15.80 -56.23 -3.19
CA CYS A 776 15.36 -54.85 -2.91
C CYS A 776 14.85 -54.71 -1.47
#